data_AF-D5Q9U4-F1
#
_entry.id   AF-D5Q9U4-F1
#
_cell.length_a   1.000
_cell.length_b   1.000
_cell.length_c   1.000
_cell.angle_alpha   90.00
_cell.angle_beta   90.00
_cell.angle_gamma   90.00
#
_symmetry.space_group_name_H-M   'P 1'
#
loop_
_entity.id
_entity.type
_entity.pdbx_description
1 polymer ?
#
loop_
_entity_poly.entity_id
_entity_poly.type
_entity_poly.pdbx_seq_one_letter_code
_entity_poly.pdbx_strand_id
1 'polypeptide(L)'
;MKEDIGLHRMCKEEQVTKNEVISEDILKSMSMGVSKHFLDDSFTILWGNTSFYQLFGYTEEEFLFKFSSLKDYYEQNLYNFESMKNHFLEAYHRGEKSTEYQICISANNVDPVWVIMNGILIESEENEKSMVYILYSRINELEIKQEEASKMEKESTENFKWMMSEYAGNVYISDMDTYELLYLNKQSCNILQASVNELIGRKCYEVIQDRTSPCPFCTNPYLKKNDVYEWEFYNKKLKRTFMIKNRMLNWKGRRARIELSYDMYSAEYKLAKKDQERESILKTIPAGMVRVDARDYLTILWYNDIFLNMIEYTKEQFAEELDNQCGYLFSEDYKRSKKLAQDLKESGDNVVFEARIYTRSREERIWTVTLCYVSGEDSWDGIPSFYSIGIDITKERKQIEKLQYISEKDALTGIYNRAETERQIKKYFEENLNSMGALFMIDTDNFKQINDTEGHMIGDIVLTEMASGMKKIMCDSDVVGRIGGDEFTIFMKDISSVKDAEKKAEELLYMFRHLFQKEKSSLKVTCSIGIAIYPKDGTTFKEIYTRADKALYQAKNIGKNNYVIYNQDSFKELEAFNCSSLGTVIDSEKQYAECPDNLTRYIFRMLYQTDNIDETINMILEVVGKQFNVSRVYIFENTEDGRYTSNTYEWCNEGISSQMAYLQNNNYQDYEDYEKLFGDELVFYCRDIHTLSPKLEELFSSQGIHSTLQCAYKEDKVFSGFVGFDECTGLRLWSQEEISTLSLISQIISMFLQRKKNKKFNQQMQQYQNILDNIDQCICVINKENNFLLYVNKKFKNTYSKLQIGQPCYLDAVDIHKISIAWNQKEAYLCISMI
;
A
#
# COMPACT_ATOMS: atom_id res chain seq x y z
N MET A 1 -37.08 -65.09 9.58
CA MET A 1 -37.92 -65.85 10.54
C MET A 1 -37.61 -65.28 11.91
N LYS A 2 -38.49 -64.40 12.40
CA LYS A 2 -39.54 -64.65 13.43
C LYS A 2 -38.92 -64.77 14.83
N GLU A 3 -39.12 -63.72 15.64
CA GLU A 3 -40.01 -63.70 16.83
C GLU A 3 -39.19 -64.08 18.09
N ASP A 4 -38.90 -63.19 19.04
CA ASP A 4 -39.80 -62.45 19.95
C ASP A 4 -40.52 -63.38 20.96
N ILE A 5 -40.84 -62.82 22.14
CA ILE A 5 -41.32 -63.43 23.42
C ILE A 5 -40.18 -63.56 24.45
N GLY A 6 -40.20 -62.96 25.64
CA GLY A 6 -41.27 -62.27 26.35
C GLY A 6 -41.41 -62.81 27.77
N LEU A 7 -40.95 -61.98 28.72
CA LEU A 7 -41.46 -61.77 30.10
C LEU A 7 -41.44 -62.85 31.20
N HIS A 8 -40.90 -62.36 32.34
CA HIS A 8 -41.34 -62.50 33.74
C HIS A 8 -41.03 -63.80 34.51
N ARG A 9 -40.14 -63.82 35.50
CA ARG A 9 -39.99 -63.11 36.81
C ARG A 9 -40.74 -63.80 37.96
N MET A 10 -39.96 -64.10 39.01
CA MET A 10 -40.32 -64.34 40.43
C MET A 10 -40.64 -65.79 40.82
N CYS A 11 -40.20 -66.34 41.96
CA CYS A 11 -39.20 -66.01 42.99
C CYS A 11 -39.26 -67.13 44.06
N LYS A 12 -38.22 -67.20 44.89
CA LYS A 12 -38.08 -67.84 46.23
C LYS A 12 -37.56 -69.28 46.22
N GLU A 13 -36.33 -69.57 46.68
CA GLU A 13 -35.54 -69.24 47.90
C GLU A 13 -35.50 -70.47 48.82
N GLU A 14 -34.29 -70.98 49.09
CA GLU A 14 -33.78 -71.44 50.40
C GLU A 14 -32.31 -71.91 50.20
N GLN A 15 -31.31 -71.08 50.56
CA GLN A 15 -30.50 -71.09 51.82
C GLN A 15 -29.49 -72.26 51.94
N VAL A 16 -28.23 -72.16 52.37
CA VAL A 16 -27.18 -71.15 52.67
C VAL A 16 -25.90 -71.99 52.95
N THR A 17 -24.71 -71.56 52.50
CA THR A 17 -23.40 -71.63 53.24
C THR A 17 -22.34 -70.89 52.40
N LYS A 18 -21.98 -69.65 52.72
CA LYS A 18 -20.87 -69.17 53.59
C LYS A 18 -19.49 -69.13 52.91
N ASN A 19 -19.01 -67.89 52.72
CA ASN A 19 -17.63 -67.43 52.51
C ASN A 19 -16.92 -67.82 51.22
N GLU A 20 -17.23 -67.16 50.11
CA GLU A 20 -16.22 -66.84 49.09
C GLU A 20 -16.37 -65.38 48.61
N VAL A 21 -15.21 -64.75 48.60
CA VAL A 21 -14.87 -63.37 48.24
C VAL A 21 -15.17 -63.15 46.76
N ILE A 22 -15.92 -62.09 46.44
CA ILE A 22 -16.17 -61.53 45.09
C ILE A 22 -16.19 -62.57 43.96
N SER A 23 -17.37 -62.96 43.48
CA SER A 23 -17.56 -63.82 42.30
C SER A 23 -16.58 -63.43 41.18
N GLU A 24 -15.70 -64.35 40.77
CA GLU A 24 -14.73 -64.13 39.69
C GLU A 24 -15.40 -63.66 38.40
N ASP A 25 -16.66 -64.03 38.18
CA ASP A 25 -17.46 -63.60 37.02
C ASP A 25 -17.75 -62.08 37.04
N ILE A 26 -17.86 -61.48 38.23
CA ILE A 26 -17.98 -60.03 38.39
C ILE A 26 -16.65 -59.34 38.07
N LEU A 27 -15.53 -59.89 38.53
CA LEU A 27 -14.20 -59.33 38.26
C LEU A 27 -13.80 -59.45 36.78
N LYS A 28 -14.19 -60.54 36.11
CA LYS A 28 -13.99 -60.78 34.67
C LYS A 28 -14.78 -59.80 33.79
N SER A 29 -15.94 -59.33 34.26
CA SER A 29 -16.82 -58.43 33.52
C SER A 29 -16.56 -56.93 33.76
N MET A 30 -15.63 -56.59 34.66
CA MET A 30 -15.24 -55.20 34.90
C MET A 30 -14.49 -54.60 33.71
N SER A 31 -14.86 -53.37 33.35
CA SER A 31 -14.19 -52.57 32.32
C SER A 31 -12.85 -51.97 32.77
N MET A 32 -12.51 -52.14 34.05
CA MET A 32 -11.28 -51.67 34.67
C MET A 32 -10.29 -52.83 34.84
N GLY A 33 -8.98 -52.56 34.75
CA GLY A 33 -7.97 -53.59 34.94
C GLY A 33 -8.01 -54.14 36.36
N VAL A 34 -8.05 -55.46 36.50
CA VAL A 34 -7.96 -56.16 37.79
C VAL A 34 -7.00 -57.33 37.66
N SER A 35 -6.13 -57.51 38.65
CA SER A 35 -5.29 -58.70 38.74
C SER A 35 -5.11 -59.19 40.18
N LYS A 36 -4.75 -60.46 40.30
CA LYS A 36 -4.52 -61.19 41.54
C LYS A 36 -3.08 -61.67 41.55
N HIS A 37 -2.40 -61.45 42.66
CA HIS A 37 -0.99 -61.80 42.83
C HIS A 37 -0.75 -62.50 44.16
N PHE A 38 0.29 -63.32 44.21
CA PHE A 38 0.93 -63.62 45.49
C PHE A 38 1.67 -62.38 45.97
N LEU A 39 1.55 -62.09 47.27
CA LEU A 39 2.33 -61.05 47.93
C LEU A 39 3.72 -61.61 48.29
N ASP A 40 4.49 -61.98 47.27
CA ASP A 40 5.88 -62.45 47.38
C ASP A 40 6.87 -61.43 46.79
N ASP A 41 8.17 -61.70 46.92
CA ASP A 41 9.23 -60.77 46.47
C ASP A 41 9.16 -60.39 44.98
N SER A 42 8.43 -61.15 44.19
CA SER A 42 8.25 -60.97 42.74
C SER A 42 6.88 -60.41 42.36
N PHE A 43 5.89 -60.45 43.26
CA PHE A 43 4.48 -60.28 42.92
C PHE A 43 4.08 -61.23 41.79
N THR A 44 4.14 -62.53 42.08
CA THR A 44 3.79 -63.60 41.13
C THR A 44 2.33 -63.48 40.70
N ILE A 45 2.08 -63.49 39.40
CA ILE A 45 0.74 -63.25 38.84
C ILE A 45 -0.05 -64.56 38.91
N LEU A 46 -1.21 -64.51 39.57
CA LEU A 46 -2.13 -65.63 39.66
C LEU A 46 -3.23 -65.55 38.60
N TRP A 47 -3.73 -64.34 38.35
CA TRP A 47 -4.83 -64.10 37.43
C TRP A 47 -4.93 -62.62 37.07
N GLY A 48 -5.42 -62.29 35.87
CA GLY A 48 -5.79 -60.94 35.46
C GLY A 48 -7.00 -60.96 34.53
N ASN A 49 -7.79 -59.88 34.51
CA ASN A 49 -8.86 -59.73 33.54
C ASN A 49 -8.34 -59.13 32.21
N THR A 50 -9.16 -59.16 31.16
CA THR A 50 -8.77 -58.67 29.83
C THR A 50 -8.29 -57.21 29.86
N SER A 51 -8.94 -56.35 30.64
CA SER A 51 -8.58 -54.94 30.80
C SER A 51 -7.21 -54.73 31.45
N PHE A 52 -6.77 -55.63 32.33
CA PHE A 52 -5.42 -55.60 32.91
C PHE A 52 -4.37 -55.84 31.82
N TYR A 53 -4.49 -56.90 31.03
CA TYR A 53 -3.49 -57.18 29.98
C TYR A 53 -3.43 -56.06 28.93
N GLN A 54 -4.60 -55.53 28.54
CA GLN A 54 -4.69 -54.38 27.62
C GLN A 54 -4.03 -53.12 28.18
N LEU A 55 -4.18 -52.84 29.48
CA LEU A 55 -3.54 -51.70 30.13
C LEU A 55 -2.01 -51.78 30.07
N PHE A 56 -1.45 -52.98 30.14
CA PHE A 56 -0.03 -53.25 30.01
C PHE A 56 0.43 -53.40 28.55
N GLY A 57 -0.48 -53.28 27.57
CA GLY A 57 -0.18 -53.29 26.14
C GLY A 57 -0.01 -54.67 25.51
N TYR A 58 -0.53 -55.74 26.13
CA TYR A 58 -0.40 -57.11 25.63
C TYR A 58 -1.76 -57.82 25.61
N THR A 59 -1.87 -58.88 24.81
CA THR A 59 -2.91 -59.90 25.01
C THR A 59 -2.57 -60.79 26.21
N GLU A 60 -3.56 -61.49 26.78
CA GLU A 60 -3.34 -62.42 27.90
C GLU A 60 -2.27 -63.48 27.59
N GLU A 61 -2.36 -64.10 26.40
CA GLU A 61 -1.42 -65.13 25.97
C GLU A 61 0.02 -64.59 25.82
N GLU A 62 0.17 -63.39 25.24
CA GLU A 62 1.48 -62.76 25.07
C GLU A 62 2.09 -62.30 26.40
N PHE A 63 1.26 -61.79 27.30
CA PHE A 63 1.72 -61.31 28.60
C PHE A 63 2.20 -62.47 29.45
N LEU A 64 1.40 -63.53 29.58
CA LEU A 64 1.74 -64.72 30.37
C LEU A 64 2.89 -65.53 29.78
N PHE A 65 3.12 -65.45 28.46
CA PHE A 65 4.30 -66.05 27.82
C PHE A 65 5.60 -65.30 28.16
N LYS A 66 5.53 -63.98 28.33
CA LYS A 66 6.72 -63.12 28.55
C LYS A 66 7.03 -62.86 30.02
N PHE A 67 6.00 -62.80 30.87
CA PHE A 67 6.13 -62.36 32.25
C PHE A 67 5.39 -63.32 33.18
N SER A 68 6.10 -63.84 34.18
CA SER A 68 5.53 -64.69 35.22
C SER A 68 5.18 -63.92 36.50
N SER A 69 5.74 -62.72 36.64
CA SER A 69 5.58 -61.83 37.79
C SER A 69 5.59 -60.37 37.36
N LEU A 70 5.08 -59.45 38.20
CA LEU A 70 5.22 -58.01 37.94
C LEU A 70 6.69 -57.57 37.95
N LYS A 71 7.55 -58.25 38.71
CA LYS A 71 9.00 -58.00 38.71
C LYS A 71 9.61 -58.18 37.32
N ASP A 72 9.19 -59.23 36.59
CA ASP A 72 9.69 -59.52 35.24
C ASP A 72 9.32 -58.41 34.27
N TYR A 73 8.12 -57.83 34.40
CA TYR A 73 7.69 -56.71 33.57
C TYR A 73 8.53 -55.45 33.82
N TYR A 74 8.86 -55.17 35.07
CA TYR A 74 9.62 -53.98 35.48
C TYR A 74 11.15 -54.19 35.49
N GLU A 75 11.69 -55.22 34.83
CA GLU A 75 13.13 -55.50 34.83
C GLU A 75 13.99 -54.28 34.39
N GLN A 76 13.47 -53.46 33.46
CA GLN A 76 14.13 -52.24 32.98
C GLN A 76 13.95 -51.01 33.91
N ASN A 77 13.04 -51.08 34.88
CA ASN A 77 12.77 -50.00 35.85
C ASN A 77 12.47 -50.57 37.26
N LEU A 78 13.48 -51.25 37.81
CA LEU A 78 13.39 -51.93 39.11
C LEU A 78 13.07 -50.99 40.28
N TYR A 79 13.37 -49.69 40.16
CA TYR A 79 13.09 -48.72 41.21
C TYR A 79 11.58 -48.58 41.47
N ASN A 80 10.78 -48.48 40.41
CA ASN A 80 9.32 -48.35 40.52
C ASN A 80 8.69 -49.62 41.12
N PHE A 81 9.21 -50.79 40.73
CA PHE A 81 8.77 -52.06 41.29
C PHE A 81 9.11 -52.21 42.77
N GLU A 82 10.35 -51.92 43.17
CA GLU A 82 10.77 -52.02 44.57
C GLU A 82 9.98 -51.07 45.48
N SER A 83 9.72 -49.84 45.03
CA SER A 83 8.91 -48.87 45.76
C SER A 83 7.46 -49.35 45.93
N MET A 84 6.83 -49.87 44.87
CA MET A 84 5.50 -50.48 44.94
C MET A 84 5.49 -51.69 45.87
N LYS A 85 6.42 -52.63 45.69
CA LYS A 85 6.52 -53.86 46.47
C LYS A 85 6.63 -53.56 47.97
N ASN A 86 7.52 -52.64 48.35
CA ASN A 86 7.71 -52.26 49.75
C ASN A 86 6.45 -51.62 50.34
N HIS A 87 5.78 -50.74 49.58
CA HIS A 87 4.55 -50.10 50.05
C HIS A 87 3.45 -51.12 50.38
N PHE A 88 3.22 -52.11 49.51
CA PHE A 88 2.21 -53.14 49.73
C PHE A 88 2.59 -54.14 50.84
N LEU A 89 3.87 -54.52 50.93
CA LEU A 89 4.37 -55.38 52.02
C LEU A 89 4.27 -54.68 53.38
N GLU A 90 4.62 -53.39 53.45
CA GLU A 90 4.47 -52.61 54.68
C GLU A 90 3.01 -52.50 55.12
N ALA A 91 2.10 -52.19 54.19
CA ALA A 91 0.66 -52.14 54.48
C ALA A 91 0.15 -53.49 55.02
N TYR A 92 0.61 -54.59 54.42
CA TYR A 92 0.29 -55.95 54.90
C TYR A 92 0.84 -56.22 56.30
N HIS A 93 2.10 -55.88 56.58
CA HIS A 93 2.68 -56.03 57.92
C HIS A 93 2.03 -55.14 58.98
N ARG A 94 1.45 -54.01 58.58
CA ARG A 94 0.63 -53.15 59.45
C ARG A 94 -0.78 -53.66 59.67
N GLY A 95 -1.18 -54.77 59.04
CA GLY A 95 -2.51 -55.37 59.16
C GLY A 95 -3.61 -54.60 58.42
N GLU A 96 -3.24 -53.83 57.40
CA GLU A 96 -4.20 -53.06 56.60
C GLU A 96 -4.97 -54.00 55.65
N LYS A 97 -6.28 -53.79 55.51
CA LYS A 97 -7.13 -54.59 54.60
C LYS A 97 -7.05 -54.14 53.15
N SER A 98 -6.63 -52.90 52.92
CA SER A 98 -6.46 -52.32 51.59
C SER A 98 -5.44 -51.20 51.62
N THR A 99 -4.74 -50.99 50.52
CA THR A 99 -3.79 -49.88 50.34
C THR A 99 -3.86 -49.33 48.93
N GLU A 100 -3.40 -48.10 48.73
CA GLU A 100 -3.42 -47.40 47.44
C GLU A 100 -2.00 -46.97 47.07
N TYR A 101 -1.59 -47.23 45.83
CA TYR A 101 -0.28 -46.84 45.33
C TYR A 101 -0.36 -46.32 43.89
N GLN A 102 0.38 -45.26 43.57
CA GLN A 102 0.38 -44.69 42.23
C GLN A 102 1.63 -45.13 41.47
N ILE A 103 1.46 -45.54 40.22
CA ILE A 103 2.57 -45.96 39.35
C ILE A 103 2.31 -45.56 37.90
N CYS A 104 3.39 -45.31 37.15
CA CYS A 104 3.35 -45.13 35.71
C CYS A 104 3.64 -46.46 35.01
N ILE A 105 2.71 -46.92 34.17
CA ILE A 105 2.86 -48.11 33.32
C ILE A 105 3.31 -47.65 31.94
N SER A 106 4.46 -48.15 31.49
CA SER A 106 5.03 -47.85 30.17
C SER A 106 5.16 -49.14 29.37
N ALA A 107 4.26 -49.37 28.42
CA ALA A 107 4.32 -50.51 27.52
C ALA A 107 5.07 -50.16 26.22
N ASN A 108 5.74 -51.14 25.61
CA ASN A 108 6.35 -50.92 24.29
C ASN A 108 5.27 -50.55 23.27
N ASN A 109 5.41 -49.39 22.62
CA ASN A 109 4.49 -48.81 21.62
C ASN A 109 3.13 -48.29 22.13
N VAL A 110 3.00 -47.94 23.41
CA VAL A 110 1.84 -47.18 23.93
C VAL A 110 2.34 -46.02 24.80
N ASP A 111 1.65 -44.88 24.76
CA ASP A 111 1.98 -43.73 25.61
C ASP A 111 1.94 -44.13 27.10
N PRO A 112 2.87 -43.62 27.92
CA PRO A 112 2.93 -43.94 29.34
C PRO A 112 1.64 -43.52 30.05
N VAL A 113 1.03 -44.44 30.80
CA VAL A 113 -0.23 -44.20 31.51
C VAL A 113 0.01 -44.22 33.01
N TRP A 114 -0.40 -43.14 33.67
CA TRP A 114 -0.44 -43.08 35.13
C TRP A 114 -1.68 -43.78 35.67
N VAL A 115 -1.48 -44.66 36.64
CA VAL A 115 -2.54 -45.45 37.26
C VAL A 115 -2.44 -45.47 38.77
N ILE A 116 -3.60 -45.55 39.41
CA ILE A 116 -3.77 -45.82 40.82
C ILE A 116 -4.05 -47.31 40.99
N MET A 117 -3.21 -47.98 41.78
CA MET A 117 -3.31 -49.38 42.18
C MET A 117 -3.98 -49.48 43.55
N ASN A 118 -5.24 -49.87 43.57
CA ASN A 118 -5.98 -50.14 44.80
C ASN A 118 -5.84 -51.63 45.15
N GLY A 119 -4.98 -51.89 46.13
CA GLY A 119 -4.72 -53.21 46.69
C GLY A 119 -5.75 -53.62 47.74
N ILE A 120 -6.31 -54.81 47.61
CA ILE A 120 -7.08 -55.49 48.66
C ILE A 120 -6.26 -56.69 49.12
N LEU A 121 -5.83 -56.64 50.38
CA LEU A 121 -4.94 -57.62 50.99
C LEU A 121 -5.77 -58.73 51.63
N ILE A 122 -5.45 -59.99 51.31
CA ILE A 122 -6.17 -61.16 51.79
C ILE A 122 -5.20 -62.07 52.54
N GLU A 123 -5.52 -62.31 53.81
CA GLU A 123 -4.86 -63.30 54.64
C GLU A 123 -5.39 -64.70 54.30
N SER A 124 -4.48 -65.65 54.10
CA SER A 124 -4.80 -67.05 53.86
C SER A 124 -4.59 -67.84 55.15
N GLU A 125 -5.61 -68.58 55.60
CA GLU A 125 -5.52 -69.45 56.79
C GLU A 125 -4.91 -70.84 56.48
N GLU A 126 -4.75 -71.24 55.21
CA GLU A 126 -4.40 -72.62 54.83
C GLU A 126 -3.12 -72.80 53.99
N ASN A 127 -2.44 -71.74 53.56
CA ASN A 127 -1.14 -71.84 52.84
C ASN A 127 -0.31 -70.58 53.10
N GLU A 128 1.00 -70.74 53.38
CA GLU A 128 1.98 -69.74 53.83
C GLU A 128 2.24 -68.53 52.88
N LYS A 129 1.38 -68.25 51.90
CA LYS A 129 1.51 -67.10 50.99
C LYS A 129 0.25 -66.24 50.98
N SER A 130 0.40 -65.00 51.43
CA SER A 130 -0.64 -63.96 51.41
C SER A 130 -0.94 -63.52 49.97
N MET A 131 -2.17 -63.11 49.71
CA MET A 131 -2.61 -62.72 48.36
C MET A 131 -3.06 -61.26 48.32
N VAL A 132 -2.92 -60.64 47.15
CA VAL A 132 -3.42 -59.28 46.90
C VAL A 132 -4.21 -59.23 45.60
N TYR A 133 -5.39 -58.63 45.64
CA TYR A 133 -6.11 -58.18 44.46
C TYR A 133 -5.78 -56.73 44.21
N ILE A 134 -5.48 -56.36 42.96
CA ILE A 134 -5.14 -54.99 42.59
C ILE A 134 -6.10 -54.51 41.50
N LEU A 135 -6.77 -53.40 41.78
CA LEU A 135 -7.61 -52.68 40.83
C LEU A 135 -6.83 -51.49 40.27
N TYR A 136 -6.82 -51.32 38.95
CA TYR A 136 -6.04 -50.30 38.24
C TYR A 136 -6.94 -49.22 37.67
N SER A 137 -6.95 -48.05 38.28
CA SER A 137 -7.72 -46.88 37.80
C SER A 137 -6.79 -45.91 37.09
N ARG A 138 -7.11 -45.51 35.85
CA ARG A 138 -6.35 -44.47 35.15
C ARG A 138 -6.50 -43.12 35.86
N ILE A 139 -5.40 -42.39 35.98
CA ILE A 139 -5.43 -41.00 36.41
C ILE A 139 -5.93 -40.15 35.23
N ASN A 140 -7.01 -39.41 35.44
CA ASN A 140 -7.51 -38.45 34.45
C ASN A 140 -6.48 -37.31 34.31
N GLU A 141 -6.20 -36.84 33.09
CA GLU A 141 -5.22 -35.80 32.72
C GLU A 141 -5.12 -34.56 33.64
N LEU A 142 -6.11 -34.30 34.48
CA LEU A 142 -6.19 -33.18 35.42
C LEU A 142 -5.11 -33.21 36.51
N GLU A 143 -4.72 -34.38 37.05
CA GLU A 143 -3.70 -34.45 38.12
C GLU A 143 -2.28 -34.19 37.59
N ILE A 144 -1.94 -34.73 36.40
CA ILE A 144 -0.65 -34.46 35.73
C ILE A 144 -0.54 -32.97 35.37
N LYS A 145 -1.62 -32.38 34.86
CA LYS A 145 -1.69 -30.94 34.58
C LYS A 145 -1.47 -30.09 35.84
N GLN A 146 -1.80 -30.60 37.03
CA GLN A 146 -1.66 -29.87 38.30
C GLN A 146 -0.21 -29.84 38.81
N GLU A 147 0.54 -30.94 38.65
CA GLU A 147 1.99 -30.97 38.94
C GLU A 147 2.79 -30.14 37.94
N GLU A 148 2.49 -30.23 36.64
CA GLU A 148 3.14 -29.42 35.61
C GLU A 148 2.89 -27.92 35.81
N ALA A 149 1.64 -27.53 36.15
CA ALA A 149 1.31 -26.15 36.48
C ALA A 149 2.09 -25.64 37.70
N SER A 150 2.27 -26.47 38.73
CA SER A 150 3.04 -26.11 39.94
C SER A 150 4.53 -25.92 39.63
N LYS A 151 5.09 -26.74 38.74
CA LYS A 151 6.48 -26.59 38.27
C LYS A 151 6.65 -25.33 37.43
N MET A 152 5.75 -25.07 36.49
CA MET A 152 5.74 -23.86 35.66
C MET A 152 5.57 -22.59 36.51
N GLU A 153 4.75 -22.62 37.56
CA GLU A 153 4.57 -21.48 38.47
C GLU A 153 5.87 -21.16 39.25
N LYS A 154 6.58 -22.21 39.70
CA LYS A 154 7.88 -22.05 40.38
C LYS A 154 8.94 -21.46 39.45
N GLU A 155 9.05 -21.99 38.23
CA GLU A 155 9.99 -21.50 37.22
C GLU A 155 9.67 -20.06 36.78
N SER A 156 8.39 -19.75 36.55
CA SER A 156 7.91 -18.39 36.26
C SER A 156 8.27 -17.41 37.38
N THR A 157 8.13 -17.83 38.65
CA THR A 157 8.50 -17.02 39.82
C THR A 157 10.01 -16.78 39.91
N GLU A 158 10.84 -17.77 39.60
CA GLU A 158 12.30 -17.64 39.57
C GLU A 158 12.76 -16.71 38.44
N ASN A 159 12.23 -16.91 37.23
CA ASN A 159 12.49 -16.04 36.07
C ASN A 159 12.07 -14.60 36.34
N PHE A 160 10.91 -14.38 36.98
CA PHE A 160 10.45 -13.04 37.35
C PHE A 160 11.41 -12.35 38.33
N LYS A 161 11.93 -13.06 39.32
CA LYS A 161 12.93 -12.51 40.25
C LYS A 161 14.25 -12.17 39.56
N TRP A 162 14.70 -13.03 38.65
CA TRP A 162 15.92 -12.80 37.87
C TRP A 162 15.78 -11.56 36.97
N MET A 163 14.65 -11.41 36.25
CA MET A 163 14.40 -10.21 35.44
C MET A 163 14.43 -8.92 36.28
N MET A 164 13.87 -8.94 37.49
CA MET A 164 13.90 -7.78 38.38
C MET A 164 15.30 -7.47 38.92
N SER A 165 16.16 -8.49 39.11
CA SER A 165 17.54 -8.25 39.54
C SER A 165 18.41 -7.66 38.44
N GLU A 166 18.19 -8.05 37.18
CA GLU A 166 18.93 -7.57 36.01
C GLU A 166 18.43 -6.23 35.47
N TYR A 167 17.26 -5.75 35.91
CA TYR A 167 16.73 -4.46 35.48
C TYR A 167 17.69 -3.32 35.84
N ALA A 168 18.05 -2.50 34.84
CA ALA A 168 19.04 -1.42 34.97
C ALA A 168 18.59 -0.26 35.88
N GLY A 169 17.29 -0.07 36.06
CA GLY A 169 16.73 0.91 37.00
C GLY A 169 16.53 0.34 38.40
N ASN A 170 15.88 1.12 39.25
CA ASN A 170 15.48 0.67 40.59
C ASN A 170 14.21 -0.15 40.52
N VAL A 171 14.20 -1.29 41.20
CA VAL A 171 12.99 -2.08 41.46
C VAL A 171 12.82 -2.24 42.96
N TYR A 172 11.64 -1.92 43.48
CA TYR A 172 11.23 -2.37 44.80
C TYR A 172 9.79 -2.85 44.81
N ILE A 173 9.49 -3.74 45.76
CA ILE A 173 8.12 -4.17 46.07
C ILE A 173 7.84 -3.78 47.51
N SER A 174 6.68 -3.18 47.77
CA SER A 174 6.22 -2.89 49.13
C SER A 174 4.80 -3.34 49.37
N ASP A 175 4.50 -3.74 50.59
CA ASP A 175 3.14 -3.99 51.05
C ASP A 175 2.31 -2.70 50.97
N MET A 176 1.09 -2.76 50.45
CA MET A 176 0.26 -1.57 50.28
C MET A 176 -0.46 -1.15 51.57
N ASP A 177 -0.64 -2.06 52.51
CA ASP A 177 -1.35 -1.83 53.76
C ASP A 177 -0.37 -1.42 54.87
N THR A 178 0.78 -2.08 54.98
CA THR A 178 1.80 -1.81 56.01
C THR A 178 2.93 -0.89 55.54
N TYR A 179 3.07 -0.68 54.23
CA TYR A 179 4.17 0.05 53.59
C TYR A 179 5.55 -0.61 53.70
N GLU A 180 5.63 -1.84 54.23
CA GLU A 180 6.89 -2.57 54.40
C GLU A 180 7.52 -2.93 53.06
N LEU A 181 8.83 -2.74 52.92
CA LEU A 181 9.61 -3.17 51.76
C LEU A 181 9.77 -4.70 51.78
N LEU A 182 9.29 -5.36 50.73
CA LEU A 182 9.25 -6.82 50.56
C LEU A 182 10.34 -7.34 49.60
N TYR A 183 10.83 -6.47 48.71
CA TYR A 183 11.92 -6.77 47.77
C TYR A 183 12.58 -5.47 47.31
N LEU A 184 13.90 -5.49 47.09
CA LEU A 184 14.65 -4.46 46.37
C LEU A 184 15.70 -5.13 45.47
N ASN A 185 15.91 -4.59 44.27
CA ASN A 185 17.03 -5.02 43.43
C ASN A 185 18.36 -4.37 43.87
N LYS A 186 19.48 -4.89 43.33
CA LYS A 186 20.84 -4.40 43.63
C LYS A 186 20.99 -2.90 43.35
N GLN A 187 20.39 -2.42 42.27
CA GLN A 187 20.46 -1.01 41.89
C GLN A 187 19.79 -0.09 42.92
N SER A 188 18.61 -0.46 43.42
CA SER A 188 17.93 0.28 44.48
C SER A 188 18.79 0.37 45.75
N CYS A 189 19.47 -0.72 46.10
CA CYS A 189 20.37 -0.77 47.25
C CYS A 189 21.59 0.15 47.08
N ASN A 190 22.18 0.17 45.87
CA ASN A 190 23.29 1.07 45.54
C ASN A 190 22.87 2.55 45.65
N ILE A 191 21.69 2.91 45.14
CA ILE A 191 21.18 4.29 45.23
C ILE A 191 20.84 4.69 46.67
N LEU A 192 20.29 3.76 47.46
CA LEU A 192 19.96 3.99 48.87
C LEU A 192 21.18 3.88 49.79
N GLN A 193 22.34 3.44 49.28
CA GLN A 193 23.58 3.22 50.01
C GLN A 193 23.40 2.33 51.25
N ALA A 194 22.60 1.27 51.12
CA ALA A 194 22.33 0.31 52.20
C ALA A 194 22.12 -1.10 51.63
N SER A 195 22.37 -2.11 52.44
CA SER A 195 22.20 -3.51 52.04
C SER A 195 20.72 -3.93 52.07
N VAL A 196 20.35 -4.93 51.27
CA VAL A 196 18.97 -5.46 51.23
C VAL A 196 18.48 -5.85 52.64
N ASN A 197 19.34 -6.50 53.44
CA ASN A 197 18.98 -6.97 54.79
C ASN A 197 18.65 -5.84 55.78
N GLU A 198 19.20 -4.65 55.57
CA GLU A 198 18.92 -3.47 56.41
C GLU A 198 17.63 -2.75 56.00
N LEU A 199 17.14 -3.00 54.79
CA LEU A 199 16.03 -2.28 54.17
C LEU A 199 14.72 -3.08 54.17
N ILE A 200 14.79 -4.39 53.99
CA ILE A 200 13.61 -5.26 53.99
C ILE A 200 12.89 -5.21 55.35
N GLY A 201 11.57 -5.14 55.32
CA GLY A 201 10.73 -5.00 56.51
C GLY A 201 10.60 -3.57 57.05
N ARG A 202 11.41 -2.62 56.58
CA ARG A 202 11.23 -1.19 56.88
C ARG A 202 10.19 -0.56 55.97
N LYS A 203 9.59 0.55 56.40
CA LYS A 203 8.56 1.22 55.61
C LYS A 203 9.18 2.03 54.47
N CYS A 204 8.57 1.96 53.28
CA CYS A 204 9.08 2.60 52.08
C CYS A 204 9.23 4.12 52.22
N TYR A 205 8.32 4.79 52.93
CA TYR A 205 8.38 6.24 53.15
C TYR A 205 9.47 6.67 54.13
N GLU A 206 9.88 5.81 55.07
CA GLU A 206 11.02 6.07 55.97
C GLU A 206 12.33 5.95 55.20
N VAL A 207 12.48 4.86 54.46
CA VAL A 207 13.72 4.53 53.76
C VAL A 207 13.95 5.42 52.55
N ILE A 208 12.94 5.62 51.71
CA ILE A 208 13.09 6.25 50.38
C ILE A 208 12.84 7.75 50.45
N GLN A 209 11.94 8.20 51.33
CA GLN A 209 11.43 9.57 51.36
C GLN A 209 11.83 10.36 52.62
N ASP A 210 12.48 9.71 53.58
CA ASP A 210 12.89 10.30 54.86
C ASP A 210 11.71 10.87 55.68
N ARG A 211 10.58 10.15 55.68
CA ARG A 211 9.35 10.55 56.36
C ARG A 211 9.04 9.62 57.53
N THR A 212 8.30 10.13 58.52
CA THR A 212 7.77 9.35 59.65
C THR A 212 6.32 8.91 59.47
N SER A 213 5.68 9.32 58.38
CA SER A 213 4.30 8.94 58.02
C SER A 213 4.17 8.67 56.52
N PRO A 214 3.13 7.93 56.08
CA PRO A 214 2.86 7.71 54.67
C PRO A 214 2.89 9.00 53.85
N CYS A 215 3.36 8.87 52.61
CA CYS A 215 3.51 10.02 51.71
C CYS A 215 2.13 10.59 51.34
N PRO A 216 1.93 11.92 51.36
CA PRO A 216 0.68 12.55 50.92
C PRO A 216 0.45 12.37 49.41
N PHE A 217 1.54 12.10 48.67
CA PHE A 217 1.55 11.78 47.24
C PHE A 217 1.61 10.26 46.99
N CYS A 218 1.31 9.42 47.98
CA CYS A 218 1.38 7.98 47.80
C CYS A 218 0.41 7.54 46.69
N THR A 219 0.92 6.80 45.71
CA THR A 219 0.13 6.33 44.57
C THR A 219 -0.74 5.12 44.88
N ASN A 220 -0.63 4.52 46.08
CA ASN A 220 -1.37 3.30 46.47
C ASN A 220 -2.89 3.36 46.16
N PRO A 221 -3.61 4.48 46.38
CA PRO A 221 -5.04 4.56 46.07
C PRO A 221 -5.38 4.40 44.58
N TYR A 222 -4.42 4.64 43.68
CA TYR A 222 -4.63 4.64 42.22
C TYR A 222 -4.17 3.35 41.54
N LEU A 223 -3.43 2.47 42.23
CA LEU A 223 -2.83 1.28 41.61
C LEU A 223 -3.87 0.17 41.38
N LYS A 224 -3.88 -0.37 40.16
CA LYS A 224 -4.74 -1.51 39.76
C LYS A 224 -3.88 -2.71 39.37
N LYS A 225 -4.50 -3.90 39.31
CA LYS A 225 -3.81 -5.16 38.98
C LYS A 225 -3.40 -5.24 37.51
N ASN A 226 -4.14 -4.62 36.59
CA ASN A 226 -3.94 -4.72 35.14
C ASN A 226 -3.49 -3.41 34.48
N ASP A 227 -3.13 -2.41 35.28
CA ASP A 227 -2.82 -1.07 34.79
C ASP A 227 -1.52 -0.55 35.42
N VAL A 228 -0.78 0.25 34.66
CA VAL A 228 0.50 0.82 35.09
C VAL A 228 0.32 2.32 35.31
N TYR A 229 0.58 2.77 36.53
CA TYR A 229 0.55 4.18 36.87
C TYR A 229 1.95 4.79 36.70
N GLU A 230 2.09 5.64 35.69
CA GLU A 230 3.35 6.31 35.34
C GLU A 230 3.32 7.77 35.78
N TRP A 231 4.40 8.24 36.39
CA TRP A 231 4.50 9.62 36.87
C TRP A 231 5.96 10.02 37.12
N GLU A 232 6.19 11.32 37.06
CA GLU A 232 7.49 11.94 37.36
C GLU A 232 7.51 12.42 38.80
N PHE A 233 8.61 12.15 39.50
CA PHE A 233 8.76 12.57 40.88
C PHE A 233 10.19 12.98 41.24
N TYR A 234 10.32 14.16 41.82
CA TYR A 234 11.58 14.62 42.41
C TYR A 234 11.70 14.12 43.85
N ASN A 235 12.66 13.23 44.10
CA ASN A 235 12.95 12.74 45.44
C ASN A 235 13.94 13.67 46.15
N LYS A 236 13.49 14.34 47.22
CA LYS A 236 14.30 15.30 48.00
C LYS A 236 15.49 14.65 48.72
N LYS A 237 15.34 13.42 49.23
CA LYS A 237 16.41 12.68 49.90
C LYS A 237 17.52 12.32 48.93
N LEU A 238 17.14 11.80 47.75
CA LEU A 238 18.07 11.34 46.73
C LEU A 238 18.56 12.46 45.79
N LYS A 239 17.96 13.65 45.86
CA LYS A 239 18.25 14.85 45.05
C LYS A 239 18.21 14.58 43.53
N ARG A 240 17.29 13.72 43.09
CA ARG A 240 17.15 13.28 41.69
C ARG A 240 15.67 13.23 41.28
N THR A 241 15.41 13.43 39.99
CA THR A 241 14.08 13.24 39.38
C THR A 241 14.02 11.86 38.74
N PHE A 242 13.01 11.10 39.12
CA PHE A 242 12.78 9.76 38.59
C PHE A 242 11.51 9.75 37.74
N MET A 243 11.57 9.04 36.63
CA MET A 243 10.36 8.53 35.99
C MET A 243 10.00 7.21 36.66
N ILE A 244 8.79 7.13 37.18
CA ILE A 244 8.35 6.04 38.04
C ILE A 244 7.13 5.35 37.43
N LYS A 245 7.18 4.03 37.32
CA LYS A 245 6.07 3.17 36.92
C LYS A 245 5.66 2.28 38.09
N ASN A 246 4.37 2.26 38.40
CA ASN A 246 3.81 1.51 39.53
C ASN A 246 2.68 0.60 39.10
N ARG A 247 2.60 -0.58 39.70
CA ARG A 247 1.50 -1.52 39.48
C ARG A 247 1.19 -2.30 40.74
N MET A 248 -0.08 -2.65 40.94
CA MET A 248 -0.47 -3.55 42.03
C MET A 248 -0.26 -5.01 41.61
N LEU A 249 0.30 -5.82 42.49
CA LEU A 249 0.41 -7.26 42.32
C LEU A 249 0.05 -7.99 43.63
N ASN A 250 -0.17 -9.30 43.50
CA ASN A 250 -0.19 -10.19 44.65
C ASN A 250 1.24 -10.72 44.85
N TRP A 251 1.88 -10.36 45.96
CA TRP A 251 3.21 -10.84 46.31
C TRP A 251 3.12 -11.82 47.48
N LYS A 252 3.18 -13.12 47.20
CA LYS A 252 3.09 -14.20 48.20
C LYS A 252 1.86 -14.07 49.12
N GLY A 253 0.69 -13.77 48.55
CA GLY A 253 -0.56 -13.58 49.29
C GLY A 253 -0.77 -12.16 49.82
N ARG A 254 0.22 -11.26 49.71
CA ARG A 254 0.11 -9.87 50.16
C ARG A 254 -0.32 -8.96 49.03
N ARG A 255 -1.17 -7.98 49.34
CA ARG A 255 -1.51 -6.89 48.43
C ARG A 255 -0.33 -5.92 48.37
N ALA A 256 0.45 -6.01 47.29
CA ALA A 256 1.71 -5.27 47.18
C ALA A 256 1.72 -4.38 45.93
N ARG A 257 2.61 -3.38 45.93
CA ARG A 257 2.97 -2.61 44.75
C ARG A 257 4.37 -3.01 44.30
N ILE A 258 4.59 -3.03 42.99
CA ILE A 258 5.92 -2.98 42.40
C ILE A 258 6.13 -1.57 41.87
N GLU A 259 7.30 -1.01 42.17
CA GLU A 259 7.77 0.24 41.60
C GLU A 259 9.01 -0.04 40.76
N LEU A 260 8.99 0.43 39.51
CA LEU A 260 10.12 0.50 38.60
C LEU A 260 10.45 1.98 38.42
N SER A 261 11.66 2.40 38.73
CA SER A 261 12.08 3.80 38.51
C SER A 261 13.44 3.92 37.87
N TYR A 262 13.60 4.93 37.04
CA TYR A 262 14.89 5.26 36.43
C TYR A 262 15.15 6.77 36.49
N ASP A 263 16.42 7.14 36.59
CA ASP A 263 16.85 8.53 36.69
C ASP A 263 16.78 9.21 35.32
N MET A 264 16.04 10.32 35.22
CA MET A 264 15.82 11.03 33.95
C MET A 264 17.04 11.82 33.45
N TYR A 265 18.07 11.98 34.28
CA TYR A 265 19.30 12.70 33.90
C TYR A 265 20.52 11.79 33.76
N SER A 266 20.34 10.47 33.83
CA SER A 266 21.43 9.53 33.57
C SER A 266 21.89 9.64 32.11
N ALA A 267 23.20 9.47 31.88
CA ALA A 267 23.76 9.51 30.53
C ALA A 267 23.15 8.40 29.65
N GLU A 268 22.84 7.25 30.25
CA GLU A 268 22.21 6.11 29.58
C GLU A 268 20.78 6.44 29.08
N TYR A 269 19.97 7.16 29.88
CA TYR A 269 18.62 7.55 29.46
C TYR A 269 18.63 8.52 28.28
N LYS A 270 19.49 9.55 28.34
CA LYS A 270 19.64 10.52 27.25
C LYS A 270 20.14 9.86 25.97
N LEU A 271 21.07 8.91 26.08
CA LEU A 271 21.57 8.14 24.94
C LEU A 271 20.47 7.27 24.33
N ALA A 272 19.74 6.50 25.16
CA ALA A 272 18.63 5.67 24.69
C ALA A 272 17.52 6.47 24.00
N LYS A 273 17.20 7.68 24.51
CA LYS A 273 16.24 8.58 23.88
C LYS A 273 16.74 9.13 22.55
N LYS A 274 18.02 9.54 22.49
CA LYS A 274 18.65 10.01 21.25
C LYS A 274 18.71 8.90 20.19
N ASP A 275 18.99 7.67 20.59
CA ASP A 275 18.99 6.51 19.69
C ASP A 275 17.58 6.20 19.19
N GLN A 276 16.57 6.25 20.06
CA GLN A 276 15.16 6.05 19.66
C GLN A 276 14.70 7.09 18.63
N GLU A 277 15.08 8.35 18.81
CA GLU A 277 14.81 9.44 17.87
C GLU A 277 15.53 9.23 16.54
N ARG A 278 16.82 8.88 16.57
CA ARG A 278 17.61 8.55 15.37
C ARG A 278 16.98 7.41 14.57
N GLU A 279 16.58 6.33 15.23
CA GLU A 279 15.92 5.18 14.59
C GLU A 279 14.59 5.57 13.94
N SER A 280 13.85 6.49 14.56
CA SER A 280 12.59 6.99 14.00
C SER A 280 12.82 7.81 12.74
N ILE A 281 13.85 8.67 12.72
CA ILE A 281 14.24 9.44 11.53
C ILE A 281 14.64 8.47 10.39
N LEU A 282 15.50 7.49 10.67
CA LEU A 282 15.97 6.52 9.67
C LEU A 282 14.81 5.71 9.05
N LYS A 283 13.79 5.35 9.84
CA LYS A 283 12.60 4.63 9.36
C LYS A 283 11.66 5.48 8.49
N THR A 284 11.69 6.81 8.65
CA THR A 284 10.81 7.71 7.87
C THR A 284 11.35 8.06 6.49
N ILE A 285 12.65 7.83 6.23
CA ILE A 285 13.27 8.14 4.94
C ILE A 285 13.05 6.95 4.01
N PRO A 286 12.29 7.10 2.90
CA PRO A 286 11.99 6.02 1.97
C PRO A 286 13.17 5.76 1.02
N ALA A 287 14.37 5.54 1.57
CA ALA A 287 15.59 5.37 0.81
C ALA A 287 16.33 4.09 1.25
N GLY A 288 16.98 3.45 0.29
CA GLY A 288 17.89 2.35 0.56
C GLY A 288 19.15 2.90 1.21
N MET A 289 19.46 2.44 2.42
CA MET A 289 20.63 2.88 3.17
C MET A 289 21.61 1.73 3.29
N VAL A 290 22.88 1.99 2.98
CA VAL A 290 23.94 1.00 3.13
C VAL A 290 25.20 1.63 3.72
N ARG A 291 25.92 0.84 4.52
CA ARG A 291 27.25 1.17 5.02
C ARG A 291 28.26 0.27 4.33
N VAL A 292 29.16 0.87 3.57
CA VAL A 292 30.20 0.17 2.79
C VAL A 292 31.55 0.33 3.48
N ASP A 293 32.34 -0.74 3.52
CA ASP A 293 33.69 -0.73 4.06
C ASP A 293 34.62 0.14 3.19
N ALA A 294 35.24 1.16 3.79
CA ALA A 294 36.10 2.08 3.05
C ALA A 294 37.49 1.52 2.73
N ARG A 295 37.82 0.31 3.20
CA ARG A 295 39.10 -0.36 2.92
C ARG A 295 39.08 -1.04 1.56
N ASP A 296 37.97 -1.66 1.19
CA ASP A 296 37.80 -2.38 -0.08
C ASP A 296 36.84 -1.71 -1.07
N TYR A 297 36.04 -0.73 -0.62
CA TYR A 297 35.04 -0.01 -1.42
C TYR A 297 33.93 -0.91 -2.00
N LEU A 298 33.74 -2.09 -1.41
CA LEU A 298 32.95 -3.17 -2.00
C LEU A 298 32.00 -3.81 -0.98
N THR A 299 32.50 -4.13 0.22
CA THR A 299 31.77 -4.92 1.22
C THR A 299 30.74 -4.07 1.94
N ILE A 300 29.49 -4.55 2.01
CA ILE A 300 28.41 -3.90 2.75
C ILE A 300 28.37 -4.47 4.17
N LEU A 301 28.66 -3.60 5.14
CA LEU A 301 28.69 -3.92 6.57
C LEU A 301 27.32 -3.83 7.22
N TRP A 302 26.44 -2.97 6.68
CA TRP A 302 25.09 -2.76 7.20
C TRP A 302 24.16 -2.23 6.11
N TYR A 303 22.88 -2.54 6.21
CA TYR A 303 21.84 -2.01 5.33
C TYR A 303 20.47 -1.98 6.05
N ASN A 304 19.54 -1.18 5.54
CA ASN A 304 18.14 -1.21 5.98
C ASN A 304 17.27 -2.15 5.11
N ASP A 305 16.05 -2.47 5.57
CA ASP A 305 15.13 -3.35 4.83
C ASP A 305 14.69 -2.74 3.48
N ILE A 306 14.61 -1.41 3.41
CA ILE A 306 14.23 -0.70 2.18
C ILE A 306 15.24 -0.98 1.07
N PHE A 307 16.55 -0.97 1.37
CA PHE A 307 17.59 -1.28 0.40
C PHE A 307 17.38 -2.66 -0.23
N LEU A 308 17.18 -3.70 0.58
CA LEU A 308 16.95 -5.07 0.10
C LEU A 308 15.71 -5.17 -0.81
N ASN A 309 14.62 -4.50 -0.42
CA ASN A 309 13.41 -4.43 -1.24
C ASN A 309 13.65 -3.72 -2.58
N MET A 310 14.46 -2.65 -2.60
CA MET A 310 14.74 -1.89 -3.82
C MET A 310 15.61 -2.67 -4.83
N ILE A 311 16.52 -3.53 -4.36
CA ILE A 311 17.31 -4.43 -5.22
C ILE A 311 16.63 -5.77 -5.48
N GLU A 312 15.51 -6.06 -4.80
CA GLU A 312 14.71 -7.30 -4.91
C GLU A 312 15.42 -8.56 -4.41
N TYR A 313 16.19 -8.43 -3.33
CA TYR A 313 16.86 -9.56 -2.66
C TYR A 313 16.28 -9.79 -1.27
N THR A 314 16.15 -11.05 -0.86
CA THR A 314 16.08 -11.36 0.58
C THR A 314 17.45 -11.25 1.22
N LYS A 315 17.49 -11.21 2.56
CA LYS A 315 18.76 -11.16 3.31
C LYS A 315 19.68 -12.33 2.98
N GLU A 316 19.13 -13.54 2.89
CA GLU A 316 19.87 -14.77 2.59
C GLU A 316 20.39 -14.76 1.16
N GLN A 317 19.54 -14.37 0.20
CA GLN A 317 19.93 -14.26 -1.21
C GLN A 317 21.01 -13.20 -1.42
N PHE A 318 20.93 -12.07 -0.73
CA PHE A 318 21.94 -11.01 -0.82
C PHE A 318 23.31 -11.50 -0.30
N ALA A 319 23.30 -12.27 0.79
CA ALA A 319 24.52 -12.85 1.34
C ALA A 319 25.11 -13.96 0.46
N GLU A 320 24.28 -14.83 -0.12
CA GLU A 320 24.76 -15.99 -0.90
C GLU A 320 25.11 -15.65 -2.35
N GLU A 321 24.30 -14.84 -3.02
CA GLU A 321 24.44 -14.54 -4.45
C GLU A 321 25.40 -13.37 -4.71
N LEU A 322 25.42 -12.38 -3.81
CA LEU A 322 26.22 -11.15 -3.95
C LEU A 322 27.32 -11.02 -2.89
N ASP A 323 27.49 -11.99 -2.00
CA ASP A 323 28.52 -12.00 -0.92
C ASP A 323 28.47 -10.73 -0.04
N ASN A 324 27.28 -10.13 0.11
CA ASN A 324 27.08 -8.82 0.73
C ASN A 324 27.91 -7.68 0.09
N GLN A 325 28.13 -7.72 -1.22
CA GLN A 325 28.94 -6.74 -1.95
C GLN A 325 28.10 -5.84 -2.85
N CYS A 326 28.70 -4.76 -3.35
CA CYS A 326 28.08 -3.80 -4.28
C CYS A 326 27.86 -4.33 -5.72
N GLY A 327 27.69 -5.64 -5.90
CA GLY A 327 27.52 -6.29 -7.21
C GLY A 327 26.23 -5.96 -7.95
N TYR A 328 25.30 -5.23 -7.31
CA TYR A 328 24.06 -4.72 -7.92
C TYR A 328 24.29 -3.46 -8.78
N LEU A 329 25.44 -2.78 -8.65
CA LEU A 329 25.75 -1.59 -9.44
C LEU A 329 26.18 -1.96 -10.87
N PHE A 330 25.83 -1.12 -11.84
CA PHE A 330 26.35 -1.27 -13.20
C PHE A 330 27.88 -1.11 -13.22
N SER A 331 28.59 -1.91 -14.02
CA SER A 331 30.06 -2.01 -13.93
C SER A 331 30.81 -0.68 -14.14
N GLU A 332 30.31 0.19 -15.02
CA GLU A 332 30.85 1.53 -15.25
C GLU A 332 30.56 2.47 -14.08
N ASP A 333 29.35 2.39 -13.52
CA ASP A 333 28.92 3.22 -12.40
C ASP A 333 29.60 2.80 -11.10
N TYR A 334 29.92 1.52 -10.92
CA TYR A 334 30.77 1.06 -9.82
C TYR A 334 32.18 1.67 -9.89
N LYS A 335 32.82 1.65 -11.08
CA LYS A 335 34.13 2.29 -11.29
C LYS A 335 34.09 3.79 -11.00
N ARG A 336 33.02 4.45 -11.44
CA ARG A 336 32.79 5.88 -11.20
C ARG A 336 32.58 6.18 -9.72
N SER A 337 31.74 5.40 -9.05
CA SER A 337 31.44 5.50 -7.62
C SER A 337 32.70 5.31 -6.78
N LYS A 338 33.55 4.33 -7.14
CA LYS A 338 34.83 4.09 -6.47
C LYS A 338 35.77 5.29 -6.58
N LYS A 339 35.87 5.91 -7.76
CA LYS A 339 36.67 7.12 -7.95
C LYS A 339 36.14 8.28 -7.08
N LEU A 340 34.83 8.51 -7.11
CA LEU A 340 34.20 9.55 -6.29
C LEU A 340 34.41 9.29 -4.79
N ALA A 341 34.32 8.04 -4.33
CA ALA A 341 34.56 7.67 -2.94
C ALA A 341 36.03 7.88 -2.51
N GLN A 342 36.99 7.67 -3.43
CA GLN A 342 38.40 7.98 -3.18
C GLN A 342 38.61 9.49 -3.00
N ASP A 343 38.08 10.30 -3.92
CA ASP A 343 38.16 11.76 -3.85
C ASP A 343 37.48 12.31 -2.58
N LEU A 344 36.34 11.71 -2.18
CA LEU A 344 35.58 12.05 -0.96
C LEU A 344 36.40 11.90 0.32
N LYS A 345 37.22 10.85 0.39
CA LYS A 345 38.06 10.55 1.55
C LYS A 345 39.10 11.66 1.79
N GLU A 346 39.49 12.37 0.74
CA GLU A 346 40.45 13.47 0.81
C GLU A 346 39.76 14.82 1.09
N SER A 347 38.53 15.03 0.60
CA SER A 347 37.81 16.30 0.74
C SER A 347 36.98 16.43 2.03
N GLY A 348 36.39 15.33 2.52
CA GLY A 348 35.52 15.32 3.70
C GLY A 348 34.07 15.80 3.46
N ASP A 349 33.73 16.22 2.24
CA ASP A 349 32.37 16.64 1.87
C ASP A 349 31.48 15.45 1.49
N ASN A 350 30.16 15.67 1.33
CA ASN A 350 29.26 14.67 0.75
C ASN A 350 29.23 14.79 -0.78
N VAL A 351 29.11 13.66 -1.49
CA VAL A 351 28.96 13.64 -2.95
C VAL A 351 27.62 13.04 -3.34
N VAL A 352 26.97 13.63 -4.34
CA VAL A 352 25.70 13.16 -4.91
C VAL A 352 25.90 12.86 -6.38
N PHE A 353 25.44 11.69 -6.85
CA PHE A 353 25.54 11.30 -8.25
C PHE A 353 24.45 10.28 -8.64
N GLU A 354 24.15 10.17 -9.93
CA GLU A 354 23.18 9.18 -10.44
C GLU A 354 23.87 7.89 -10.86
N ALA A 355 23.44 6.73 -10.37
CA ALA A 355 24.01 5.43 -10.73
C ALA A 355 22.93 4.48 -11.25
N ARG A 356 23.28 3.63 -12.23
CA ARG A 356 22.43 2.54 -12.68
C ARG A 356 22.66 1.31 -11.82
N ILE A 357 21.57 0.64 -11.49
CA ILE A 357 21.55 -0.56 -10.66
C ILE A 357 20.70 -1.65 -11.33
N TYR A 358 21.04 -2.90 -11.05
CA TYR A 358 20.25 -4.06 -11.44
C TYR A 358 19.51 -4.63 -10.24
N THR A 359 18.22 -4.86 -10.43
CA THR A 359 17.46 -5.71 -9.51
C THR A 359 17.80 -7.18 -9.74
N ARG A 360 17.41 -8.05 -8.79
CA ARG A 360 17.51 -9.50 -8.96
C ARG A 360 16.80 -10.02 -10.21
N SER A 361 15.68 -9.39 -10.58
CA SER A 361 14.92 -9.69 -11.81
C SER A 361 15.58 -9.16 -13.10
N ARG A 362 16.77 -8.54 -12.99
CA ARG A 362 17.53 -7.88 -14.07
C ARG A 362 16.81 -6.68 -14.69
N GLU A 363 15.96 -6.01 -13.92
CA GLU A 363 15.46 -4.70 -14.29
C GLU A 363 16.54 -3.63 -14.05
N GLU A 364 16.75 -2.76 -15.03
CA GLU A 364 17.60 -1.58 -14.87
C GLU A 364 16.82 -0.47 -14.17
N ARG A 365 17.41 0.05 -13.08
CA ARG A 365 16.90 1.20 -12.33
C ARG A 365 17.96 2.27 -12.22
N ILE A 366 17.53 3.53 -12.11
CA ILE A 366 18.37 4.71 -11.98
C ILE A 366 18.17 5.28 -10.58
N TRP A 367 19.24 5.34 -9.80
CA TRP A 367 19.20 5.85 -8.44
C TRP A 367 20.01 7.14 -8.33
N THR A 368 19.51 8.09 -7.54
CA THR A 368 20.37 9.14 -6.98
C THR A 368 21.02 8.60 -5.72
N VAL A 369 22.36 8.59 -5.72
CA VAL A 369 23.19 8.06 -4.63
C VAL A 369 23.93 9.22 -3.96
N THR A 370 23.79 9.33 -2.65
CA THR A 370 24.57 10.24 -1.81
C THR A 370 25.57 9.44 -0.98
N LEU A 371 26.85 9.79 -1.04
CA LEU A 371 27.90 9.17 -0.23
C LEU A 371 28.47 10.16 0.80
N CYS A 372 28.69 9.66 2.01
CA CYS A 372 29.34 10.35 3.11
C CYS A 372 30.46 9.46 3.66
N TYR A 373 31.66 10.00 3.82
CA TYR A 373 32.79 9.29 4.43
C TYR A 373 32.82 9.51 5.94
N VAL A 374 33.02 8.41 6.69
CA VAL A 374 33.27 8.44 8.13
C VAL A 374 34.59 7.74 8.43
N SER A 375 35.46 8.43 9.17
CA SER A 375 36.77 7.93 9.54
C SER A 375 36.66 6.75 10.52
N GLY A 376 37.74 5.98 10.68
CA GLY A 376 37.79 4.93 11.70
C GLY A 376 37.74 5.48 13.12
N GLU A 377 38.25 6.70 13.34
CA GLU A 377 38.24 7.37 14.66
C GLU A 377 36.82 7.80 15.07
N ASP A 378 36.00 8.20 14.10
CA ASP A 378 34.62 8.62 14.31
C ASP A 378 33.62 7.46 14.27
N SER A 379 34.04 6.29 13.78
CA SER A 379 33.20 5.09 13.74
C SER A 379 33.16 4.38 15.09
N TRP A 380 31.96 4.00 15.54
CA TRP A 380 31.75 3.34 16.83
C TRP A 380 32.47 1.97 16.97
N ASP A 381 32.74 1.30 15.86
CA ASP A 381 33.43 0.01 15.78
C ASP A 381 34.88 0.12 15.25
N GLY A 382 35.36 1.35 15.01
CA GLY A 382 36.70 1.59 14.47
C GLY A 382 36.86 1.35 12.96
N ILE A 383 35.80 0.95 12.24
CA ILE A 383 35.88 0.60 10.82
C ILE A 383 35.57 1.84 9.95
N PRO A 384 36.54 2.39 9.20
CA PRO A 384 36.28 3.50 8.29
C PRO A 384 35.27 3.08 7.23
N SER A 385 34.25 3.89 6.98
CA SER A 385 33.09 3.49 6.20
C SER A 385 32.55 4.60 5.30
N PHE A 386 31.93 4.21 4.19
CA PHE A 386 31.06 5.09 3.41
C PHE A 386 29.60 4.80 3.76
N TYR A 387 28.88 5.81 4.20
CA TYR A 387 27.43 5.75 4.35
C TYR A 387 26.79 6.22 3.05
N SER A 388 25.90 5.41 2.51
CA SER A 388 25.23 5.65 1.25
C SER A 388 23.72 5.68 1.42
N ILE A 389 23.09 6.66 0.78
CA ILE A 389 21.63 6.76 0.64
C ILE A 389 21.30 6.71 -0.85
N GLY A 390 20.48 5.74 -1.24
CA GLY A 390 19.97 5.57 -2.60
C GLY A 390 18.47 5.85 -2.70
N ILE A 391 18.07 6.73 -3.61
CA ILE A 391 16.68 7.03 -3.95
C ILE A 391 16.44 6.62 -5.39
N ASP A 392 15.44 5.79 -5.63
CA ASP A 392 15.04 5.38 -6.98
C ASP A 392 14.31 6.53 -7.69
N ILE A 393 14.86 6.98 -8.82
CA ILE A 393 14.32 8.04 -9.67
C ILE A 393 13.97 7.52 -11.06
N THR A 394 13.88 6.19 -11.24
CA THR A 394 13.67 5.57 -12.56
C THR A 394 12.36 6.04 -13.20
N LYS A 395 11.30 6.16 -12.40
CA LYS A 395 9.97 6.56 -12.88
C LYS A 395 9.97 8.02 -13.31
N GLU A 396 10.53 8.89 -12.49
CA GLU A 396 10.68 10.32 -12.73
C GLU A 396 11.53 10.56 -13.98
N ARG A 397 12.64 9.83 -14.12
CA ARG A 397 13.52 9.95 -15.29
C ARG A 397 12.82 9.52 -16.57
N LYS A 398 12.18 8.35 -16.57
CA LYS A 398 11.37 7.87 -17.72
C LYS A 398 10.23 8.84 -18.06
N GLN A 399 9.63 9.49 -17.05
CA GLN A 399 8.60 10.51 -17.27
C GLN A 399 9.17 11.77 -17.90
N ILE A 400 10.31 12.27 -17.43
CA ILE A 400 10.99 13.43 -18.02
C ILE A 400 11.37 13.15 -19.46
N GLU A 401 11.98 11.99 -19.75
CA GLU A 401 12.35 11.58 -21.11
C GLU A 401 11.12 11.45 -22.01
N LYS A 402 10.03 10.87 -21.50
CA LYS A 402 8.76 10.78 -22.24
C LYS A 402 8.14 12.17 -22.48
N LEU A 403 8.21 13.07 -21.51
CA LEU A 403 7.72 14.45 -21.66
C LEU A 403 8.54 15.22 -22.69
N GLN A 404 9.87 15.04 -22.70
CA GLN A 404 10.76 15.60 -23.74
C GLN A 404 10.40 15.04 -25.12
N TYR A 405 10.28 13.72 -25.25
CA TYR A 405 9.89 13.06 -26.50
C TYR A 405 8.55 13.57 -27.05
N ILE A 406 7.55 13.74 -26.19
CA ILE A 406 6.23 14.27 -26.56
C ILE A 406 6.28 15.77 -26.88
N SER A 407 7.18 16.52 -26.24
CA SER A 407 7.34 17.97 -26.46
C SER A 407 8.10 18.31 -27.73
N GLU A 408 8.87 17.37 -28.31
CA GLU A 408 9.72 17.59 -29.49
C GLU A 408 9.07 17.12 -30.80
N LYS A 409 8.09 16.22 -30.73
CA LYS A 409 7.47 15.59 -31.91
C LYS A 409 6.05 16.11 -32.16
N ASP A 410 5.65 16.11 -33.43
CA ASP A 410 4.26 16.30 -33.83
C ASP A 410 3.44 15.05 -33.48
N ALA A 411 2.31 15.24 -32.81
CA ALA A 411 1.54 14.15 -32.22
C ALA A 411 0.91 13.22 -33.26
N LEU A 412 0.59 13.74 -34.45
CA LEU A 412 -0.01 12.97 -35.53
C LEU A 412 1.06 12.24 -36.34
N THR A 413 2.09 12.95 -36.77
CA THR A 413 3.02 12.48 -37.80
C THR A 413 4.32 11.88 -37.26
N GLY A 414 4.65 12.11 -35.98
CA GLY A 414 5.85 11.57 -35.32
C GLY A 414 7.20 12.16 -35.79
N ILE A 415 7.18 13.12 -36.72
CA ILE A 415 8.34 13.95 -37.08
C ILE A 415 8.46 15.14 -36.10
N TYR A 416 9.46 16.01 -36.26
CA TYR A 416 9.62 17.14 -35.33
C TYR A 416 8.43 18.10 -35.41
N ASN A 417 8.03 18.67 -34.27
CA ASN A 417 7.07 19.77 -34.28
C ASN A 417 7.77 21.10 -34.64
N ARG A 418 6.97 22.16 -34.79
CA ARG A 418 7.46 23.50 -35.13
C ARG A 418 8.61 23.99 -34.23
N ALA A 419 8.43 23.89 -32.91
CA ALA A 419 9.40 24.42 -31.95
C ALA A 419 10.75 23.69 -32.06
N GLU A 420 10.72 22.37 -32.15
CA GLU A 420 11.95 21.58 -32.25
C GLU A 420 12.63 21.73 -33.62
N THR A 421 11.85 21.82 -34.69
CA THR A 421 12.37 22.07 -36.05
C THR A 421 13.14 23.39 -36.10
N GLU A 422 12.54 24.46 -35.59
CA GLU A 422 13.18 25.78 -35.50
C GLU A 422 14.45 25.72 -34.63
N ARG A 423 14.40 25.03 -33.49
CA ARG A 423 15.55 24.89 -32.58
C ARG A 423 16.73 24.18 -33.25
N GLN A 424 16.49 23.06 -33.95
CA GLN A 424 17.52 22.29 -34.64
C GLN A 424 18.18 23.08 -35.78
N ILE A 425 17.38 23.86 -36.52
CA ILE A 425 17.89 24.68 -37.63
C ILE A 425 18.70 25.86 -37.09
N LYS A 426 18.21 26.56 -36.06
CA LYS A 426 18.97 27.64 -35.40
C LYS A 426 20.31 27.14 -34.86
N LYS A 427 20.30 26.01 -34.16
CA LYS A 427 21.51 25.38 -33.65
C LYS A 427 22.52 25.09 -34.78
N TYR A 428 22.04 24.58 -35.91
CA TYR A 428 22.91 24.35 -37.07
C TYR A 428 23.54 25.64 -37.61
N PHE A 429 22.78 26.74 -37.71
CA PHE A 429 23.31 28.04 -38.14
C PHE A 429 24.37 28.60 -37.18
N GLU A 430 24.21 28.39 -35.87
CA GLU A 430 25.19 28.80 -34.85
C GLU A 430 26.49 28.00 -34.94
N GLU A 431 26.40 26.69 -35.18
CA GLU A 431 27.54 25.77 -35.21
C GLU A 431 28.27 25.74 -36.58
N ASN A 432 27.59 26.07 -37.68
CA ASN A 432 28.08 25.84 -39.05
C ASN A 432 27.93 27.09 -39.94
N LEU A 433 28.76 28.10 -39.71
CA LEU A 433 28.73 29.39 -40.44
C LEU A 433 29.14 29.30 -41.93
N ASN A 434 29.97 28.32 -42.30
CA ASN A 434 30.52 28.17 -43.65
C ASN A 434 29.93 26.99 -44.43
N SER A 435 29.00 26.24 -43.84
CA SER A 435 28.31 25.14 -44.52
C SER A 435 27.15 25.68 -45.35
N MET A 436 26.81 24.97 -46.42
CA MET A 436 25.62 25.26 -47.22
C MET A 436 24.48 24.33 -46.80
N GLY A 437 23.27 24.86 -46.71
CA GLY A 437 22.07 24.09 -46.39
C GLY A 437 20.89 24.56 -47.24
N ALA A 438 19.81 23.78 -47.26
CA ALA A 438 18.57 24.17 -47.95
C ALA A 438 17.35 23.95 -47.06
N LEU A 439 16.54 25.00 -46.92
CA LEU A 439 15.24 24.96 -46.27
C LEU A 439 14.16 24.77 -47.33
N PHE A 440 13.35 23.73 -47.16
CA PHE A 440 12.19 23.42 -47.98
C PHE A 440 10.94 23.70 -47.17
N MET A 441 10.07 24.56 -47.68
CA MET A 441 8.70 24.73 -47.22
C MET A 441 7.80 23.92 -48.15
N ILE A 442 7.03 22.99 -47.61
CA ILE A 442 6.23 22.05 -48.38
C ILE A 442 4.78 22.19 -47.93
N ASP A 443 3.88 22.37 -48.87
CA ASP A 443 2.44 22.44 -48.62
C ASP A 443 1.71 21.44 -49.51
N THR A 444 0.72 20.77 -48.94
CA THR A 444 -0.05 19.77 -49.67
C THR A 444 -1.12 20.45 -50.53
N ASP A 445 -1.08 20.21 -51.83
CA ASP A 445 -2.03 20.84 -52.73
C ASP A 445 -3.45 20.29 -52.52
N ASN A 446 -4.40 21.21 -52.31
CA ASN A 446 -5.82 20.91 -52.14
C ASN A 446 -6.12 19.98 -50.95
N PHE A 447 -5.30 19.96 -49.90
CA PHE A 447 -5.52 19.11 -48.73
C PHE A 447 -6.89 19.32 -48.08
N LYS A 448 -7.36 20.56 -48.02
CA LYS A 448 -8.71 20.87 -47.54
C LYS A 448 -9.79 20.11 -48.32
N GLN A 449 -9.66 20.00 -49.64
CA GLN A 449 -10.60 19.24 -50.46
C GLN A 449 -10.56 17.74 -50.14
N ILE A 450 -9.40 17.19 -49.79
CA ILE A 450 -9.27 15.80 -49.33
C ILE A 450 -10.05 15.62 -48.02
N ASN A 451 -9.87 16.51 -47.04
CA ASN A 451 -10.62 16.46 -45.78
C ASN A 451 -12.13 16.60 -46.00
N ASP A 452 -12.54 17.55 -46.84
CA ASP A 452 -13.96 17.83 -47.12
C ASP A 452 -14.63 16.66 -47.86
N THR A 453 -13.89 15.90 -48.69
CA THR A 453 -14.44 14.82 -49.53
C THR A 453 -14.36 13.45 -48.86
N GLU A 454 -13.23 13.15 -48.21
CA GLU A 454 -12.90 11.82 -47.68
C GLU A 454 -12.92 11.76 -46.14
N GLY A 455 -13.11 12.91 -45.48
CA GLY A 455 -13.13 13.06 -44.03
C GLY A 455 -11.75 13.24 -43.40
N HIS A 456 -11.72 13.85 -42.22
CA HIS A 456 -10.49 14.18 -41.49
C HIS A 456 -9.61 12.97 -41.15
N MET A 457 -10.21 11.79 -40.90
CA MET A 457 -9.45 10.55 -40.66
C MET A 457 -8.57 10.15 -41.85
N ILE A 458 -9.07 10.35 -43.09
CA ILE A 458 -8.28 10.09 -44.29
C ILE A 458 -7.20 11.17 -44.45
N GLY A 459 -7.51 12.42 -44.14
CA GLY A 459 -6.53 13.50 -44.05
C GLY A 459 -5.35 13.18 -43.13
N ASP A 460 -5.64 12.64 -41.94
CA ASP A 460 -4.64 12.27 -40.95
C ASP A 460 -3.74 11.13 -41.42
N ILE A 461 -4.32 10.11 -42.08
CA ILE A 461 -3.56 9.04 -42.72
C ILE A 461 -2.66 9.63 -43.82
N VAL A 462 -3.19 10.54 -44.62
CA VAL A 462 -2.45 11.21 -45.69
C VAL A 462 -1.23 11.97 -45.14
N LEU A 463 -1.41 12.76 -44.08
CA LEU A 463 -0.32 13.49 -43.43
C LEU A 463 0.72 12.56 -42.81
N THR A 464 0.29 11.45 -42.21
CA THR A 464 1.17 10.46 -41.59
C THR A 464 2.03 9.74 -42.63
N GLU A 465 1.44 9.32 -43.75
CA GLU A 465 2.16 8.68 -44.85
C GLU A 465 3.12 9.65 -45.55
N MET A 466 2.73 10.91 -45.72
CA MET A 466 3.64 11.95 -46.23
C MET A 466 4.86 12.10 -45.33
N ALA A 467 4.66 12.25 -44.02
CA ALA A 467 5.75 12.42 -43.06
C ALA A 467 6.69 11.21 -43.07
N SER A 468 6.13 10.00 -43.11
CA SER A 468 6.88 8.74 -43.25
C SER A 468 7.67 8.70 -44.56
N GLY A 469 7.05 9.09 -45.68
CA GLY A 469 7.69 9.17 -46.99
C GLY A 469 8.84 10.17 -47.04
N MET A 470 8.63 11.38 -46.50
CA MET A 470 9.66 12.41 -46.40
C MET A 470 10.85 11.92 -45.55
N LYS A 471 10.59 11.33 -44.38
CA LYS A 471 11.63 10.82 -43.50
C LYS A 471 12.47 9.69 -44.14
N LYS A 472 11.89 8.88 -45.02
CA LYS A 472 12.61 7.83 -45.77
C LYS A 472 13.50 8.40 -46.89
N ILE A 473 13.13 9.54 -47.44
CA ILE A 473 13.89 10.21 -48.51
C ILE A 473 15.07 10.99 -47.93
N MET A 474 14.86 11.64 -46.79
CA MET A 474 15.89 12.45 -46.12
C MET A 474 16.89 11.59 -45.34
N CYS A 475 18.07 12.13 -45.07
CA CYS A 475 19.07 11.46 -44.24
C CYS A 475 18.75 11.65 -42.74
N ASP A 476 19.24 10.76 -41.88
CA ASP A 476 19.03 10.85 -40.42
C ASP A 476 19.57 12.15 -39.79
N SER A 477 20.53 12.80 -40.44
CA SER A 477 21.08 14.10 -40.03
C SER A 477 20.17 15.29 -40.36
N ASP A 478 19.29 15.15 -41.35
CA ASP A 478 18.43 16.24 -41.83
C ASP A 478 17.29 16.49 -40.84
N VAL A 479 16.75 17.71 -40.86
CA VAL A 479 15.60 18.07 -40.03
C VAL A 479 14.34 17.91 -40.86
N VAL A 480 13.40 17.10 -40.39
CA VAL A 480 12.06 16.96 -40.98
C VAL A 480 11.04 17.28 -39.91
N GLY A 481 10.18 18.26 -40.16
CA GLY A 481 9.16 18.67 -39.20
C GLY A 481 7.87 19.18 -39.83
N ARG A 482 6.82 19.25 -39.01
CA ARG A 482 5.51 19.78 -39.37
C ARG A 482 5.27 21.08 -38.64
N ILE A 483 4.93 22.14 -39.38
CA ILE A 483 4.76 23.49 -38.83
C ILE A 483 3.33 23.73 -38.37
N GLY A 484 2.35 23.14 -39.06
CA GLY A 484 0.93 23.18 -38.73
C GLY A 484 0.08 22.77 -39.93
N GLY A 485 -1.13 22.27 -39.70
CA GLY A 485 -2.03 21.87 -40.79
C GLY A 485 -1.39 20.86 -41.75
N ASP A 486 -1.29 21.22 -43.01
CA ASP A 486 -0.68 20.45 -44.11
C ASP A 486 0.70 20.97 -44.54
N GLU A 487 1.31 21.83 -43.73
CA GLU A 487 2.61 22.44 -43.97
C GLU A 487 3.74 21.68 -43.27
N PHE A 488 4.75 21.32 -44.06
CA PHE A 488 5.96 20.64 -43.64
C PHE A 488 7.18 21.49 -43.93
N THR A 489 8.21 21.32 -43.10
CA THR A 489 9.51 21.95 -43.29
C THR A 489 10.59 20.89 -43.25
N ILE A 490 11.49 20.94 -44.24
CA ILE A 490 12.68 20.13 -44.28
C ILE A 490 13.90 21.04 -44.31
N PHE A 491 14.90 20.75 -43.50
CA PHE A 491 16.21 21.40 -43.60
C PHE A 491 17.28 20.35 -43.90
N MET A 492 17.80 20.42 -45.12
CA MET A 492 18.87 19.57 -45.60
C MET A 492 20.22 20.19 -45.22
N LYS A 493 21.02 19.44 -44.46
CA LYS A 493 22.30 19.92 -43.93
C LYS A 493 23.44 19.59 -44.91
N ASP A 494 24.46 20.45 -44.90
CA ASP A 494 25.76 20.20 -45.54
C ASP A 494 25.68 19.82 -47.03
N ILE A 495 24.85 20.54 -47.80
CA ILE A 495 24.71 20.33 -49.25
C ILE A 495 25.96 20.83 -49.99
N SER A 496 26.35 20.16 -51.08
CA SER A 496 27.54 20.53 -51.86
C SER A 496 27.21 21.56 -52.95
N SER A 497 25.97 21.55 -53.45
CA SER A 497 25.49 22.50 -54.44
C SER A 497 23.97 22.67 -54.38
N VAL A 498 23.46 23.77 -54.96
CA VAL A 498 22.01 24.00 -55.12
C VAL A 498 21.32 22.87 -55.89
N LYS A 499 22.04 22.18 -56.79
CA LYS A 499 21.52 21.02 -57.55
C LYS A 499 21.15 19.85 -56.65
N ASP A 500 21.79 19.71 -55.49
CA ASP A 500 21.44 18.65 -54.54
C ASP A 500 20.04 18.89 -53.97
N ALA A 501 19.71 20.16 -53.70
CA ALA A 501 18.38 20.55 -53.25
C ALA A 501 17.32 20.38 -54.35
N GLU A 502 17.64 20.74 -55.61
CA GLU A 502 16.77 20.52 -56.77
C GLU A 502 16.43 19.02 -56.93
N LYS A 503 17.44 18.16 -56.91
CA LYS A 503 17.26 16.71 -57.01
C LYS A 503 16.36 16.19 -55.88
N LYS A 504 16.55 16.69 -54.66
CA LYS A 504 15.74 16.27 -53.51
C LYS A 504 14.29 16.75 -53.61
N ALA A 505 14.07 17.96 -54.14
CA ALA A 505 12.73 18.47 -54.44
C ALA A 505 12.01 17.59 -55.48
N GLU A 506 12.70 17.15 -56.52
CA GLU A 506 12.15 16.24 -57.53
C GLU A 506 11.80 14.86 -56.94
N GLU A 507 12.66 14.30 -56.08
CA GLU A 507 12.38 13.05 -55.36
C GLU A 507 11.15 13.18 -54.46
N LEU A 508 10.99 14.31 -53.75
CA LEU A 508 9.83 14.60 -52.92
C LEU A 508 8.56 14.73 -53.78
N LEU A 509 8.57 15.52 -54.85
CA LEU A 509 7.42 15.64 -55.76
C LEU A 509 7.02 14.29 -56.37
N TYR A 510 8.00 13.47 -56.75
CA TYR A 510 7.76 12.12 -57.25
C TYR A 510 7.08 11.26 -56.19
N MET A 511 7.57 11.29 -54.94
CA MET A 511 6.97 10.55 -53.83
C MET A 511 5.53 10.94 -53.57
N PHE A 512 5.22 12.24 -53.47
CA PHE A 512 3.85 12.73 -53.25
C PHE A 512 2.90 12.21 -54.35
N ARG A 513 3.31 12.31 -55.63
CA ARG A 513 2.52 11.84 -56.79
C ARG A 513 2.22 10.34 -56.79
N HIS A 514 3.04 9.54 -56.12
CA HIS A 514 2.99 8.08 -56.16
C HIS A 514 2.59 7.45 -54.82
N LEU A 515 2.37 8.26 -53.77
CA LEU A 515 2.16 7.80 -52.40
C LEU A 515 0.98 6.81 -52.27
N PHE A 516 -0.11 7.05 -52.99
CA PHE A 516 -1.35 6.25 -52.93
C PHE A 516 -1.69 5.48 -54.21
N GLN A 517 -0.76 5.36 -55.18
CA GLN A 517 -1.06 4.75 -56.48
C GLN A 517 -1.41 3.25 -56.43
N LYS A 518 -1.04 2.55 -55.35
CA LYS A 518 -1.31 1.11 -55.19
C LYS A 518 -2.62 0.81 -54.45
N GLU A 519 -3.30 1.83 -53.94
CA GLU A 519 -4.54 1.67 -53.19
C GLU A 519 -5.76 1.51 -54.11
N LYS A 520 -6.82 0.86 -53.60
CA LYS A 520 -8.08 0.66 -54.33
C LYS A 520 -8.84 1.96 -54.62
N SER A 521 -8.59 2.99 -53.81
CA SER A 521 -9.08 4.36 -53.98
C SER A 521 -8.03 5.16 -54.74
N SER A 522 -8.42 5.80 -55.84
CA SER A 522 -7.55 6.66 -56.65
C SER A 522 -7.36 8.04 -56.00
N LEU A 523 -6.75 8.09 -54.81
CA LEU A 523 -6.43 9.37 -54.18
C LEU A 523 -5.17 9.96 -54.84
N LYS A 524 -5.32 11.13 -55.46
CA LYS A 524 -4.18 11.86 -56.05
C LYS A 524 -3.78 12.99 -55.11
N VAL A 525 -2.54 12.92 -54.65
CA VAL A 525 -1.94 13.89 -53.74
C VAL A 525 -0.73 14.50 -54.42
N THR A 526 -0.62 15.83 -54.38
CA THR A 526 0.55 16.58 -54.86
C THR A 526 0.96 17.61 -53.82
N CYS A 527 2.15 18.18 -53.95
CA CYS A 527 2.61 19.26 -53.09
C CYS A 527 3.26 20.38 -53.89
N SER A 528 3.24 21.56 -53.30
CA SER A 528 4.00 22.72 -53.74
C SER A 528 5.19 22.90 -52.79
N ILE A 529 6.37 23.21 -53.34
CA ILE A 529 7.61 23.33 -52.56
C ILE A 529 8.29 24.68 -52.80
N GLY A 530 8.58 25.41 -51.74
CA GLY A 530 9.43 26.62 -51.76
C GLY A 530 10.78 26.33 -51.13
N ILE A 531 11.88 26.72 -51.78
CA ILE A 531 13.23 26.41 -51.32
C ILE A 531 14.03 27.69 -51.13
N ALA A 532 14.75 27.80 -50.01
CA ALA A 532 15.73 28.86 -49.77
C ALA A 532 17.07 28.26 -49.32
N ILE A 533 18.18 28.85 -49.78
CA ILE A 533 19.53 28.33 -49.59
C ILE A 533 20.26 29.08 -48.48
N TYR A 534 20.72 28.37 -47.45
CA TYR A 534 21.62 28.91 -46.42
C TYR A 534 23.08 28.84 -46.90
N PRO A 535 23.91 29.88 -46.69
CA PRO A 535 23.58 31.22 -46.17
C PRO A 535 23.22 32.25 -47.26
N LYS A 536 23.21 31.86 -48.54
CA LYS A 536 22.99 32.76 -49.70
C LYS A 536 21.70 33.60 -49.54
N ASP A 537 20.63 32.93 -49.15
CA ASP A 537 19.29 33.49 -48.99
C ASP A 537 19.03 33.89 -47.52
N GLY A 538 20.05 34.14 -46.71
CA GLY A 538 19.88 34.65 -45.34
C GLY A 538 20.70 33.88 -44.33
N THR A 539 20.99 34.52 -43.20
CA THR A 539 21.83 33.97 -42.14
C THR A 539 21.05 33.68 -40.85
N THR A 540 19.77 34.04 -40.81
CA THR A 540 18.88 33.75 -39.68
C THR A 540 17.71 32.88 -40.12
N PHE A 541 17.16 32.08 -39.20
CA PHE A 541 15.98 31.27 -39.46
C PHE A 541 14.82 32.08 -40.04
N LYS A 542 14.54 33.27 -39.48
CA LYS A 542 13.44 34.12 -39.94
C LYS A 542 13.60 34.55 -41.40
N GLU A 543 14.81 34.92 -41.83
CA GLU A 543 15.08 35.35 -43.21
C GLU A 543 14.89 34.20 -44.21
N ILE A 544 15.47 33.05 -43.91
CA ILE A 544 15.38 31.87 -44.80
C ILE A 544 13.95 31.35 -44.84
N TYR A 545 13.27 31.28 -43.69
CA TYR A 545 11.87 30.89 -43.61
C TYR A 545 10.99 31.79 -44.48
N THR A 546 11.15 33.12 -44.35
CA THR A 546 10.37 34.10 -45.13
C THR A 546 10.61 33.96 -46.64
N ARG A 547 11.83 33.65 -47.06
CA ARG A 547 12.17 33.50 -48.48
C ARG A 547 11.71 32.16 -49.05
N ALA A 548 11.78 31.09 -48.27
CA ALA A 548 11.21 29.79 -48.63
C ALA A 548 9.69 29.89 -48.77
N ASP A 549 9.01 30.61 -47.87
CA ASP A 549 7.57 30.87 -47.93
C ASP A 549 7.18 31.67 -49.19
N LYS A 550 7.93 32.74 -49.51
CA LYS A 550 7.75 33.48 -50.78
C LYS A 550 7.89 32.58 -52.02
N ALA A 551 8.86 31.67 -52.01
CA ALA A 551 9.05 30.71 -53.09
C ALA A 551 7.91 29.69 -53.17
N LEU A 552 7.40 29.23 -52.02
CA LEU A 552 6.25 28.33 -51.94
C LEU A 552 4.99 28.98 -52.54
N TYR A 553 4.74 30.24 -52.19
CA TYR A 553 3.63 31.01 -52.76
C TYR A 553 3.71 31.10 -54.30
N GLN A 554 4.91 31.33 -54.86
CA GLN A 554 5.11 31.29 -56.30
C GLN A 554 4.85 29.89 -56.89
N ALA A 555 5.32 28.82 -56.25
CA ALA A 555 5.05 27.45 -56.68
C ALA A 555 3.53 27.17 -56.78
N LYS A 556 2.75 27.64 -55.80
CA LYS A 556 1.28 27.54 -55.83
C LYS A 556 0.66 28.32 -57.01
N ASN A 557 1.17 29.52 -57.30
CA ASN A 557 0.64 30.38 -58.37
C ASN A 557 1.00 29.92 -59.79
N ILE A 558 2.11 29.21 -59.97
CA ILE A 558 2.56 28.71 -61.29
C ILE A 558 1.83 27.40 -61.69
N GLY A 559 0.90 26.93 -60.86
CA GLY A 559 0.01 25.80 -61.19
C GLY A 559 0.09 24.62 -60.21
N LYS A 560 0.73 24.79 -59.05
CA LYS A 560 0.92 23.75 -58.02
C LYS A 560 1.77 22.56 -58.49
N ASN A 561 1.95 21.52 -57.65
CA ASN A 561 2.67 20.29 -58.00
C ASN A 561 4.09 20.52 -58.59
N ASN A 562 4.78 21.53 -58.07
CA ASN A 562 6.11 21.93 -58.53
C ASN A 562 6.91 22.55 -57.37
N TYR A 563 8.20 22.77 -57.61
CA TYR A 563 9.06 23.50 -56.69
C TYR A 563 9.53 24.83 -57.29
N VAL A 564 9.85 25.79 -56.43
CA VAL A 564 10.51 27.05 -56.78
C VAL A 564 11.65 27.30 -55.80
N ILE A 565 12.82 27.62 -56.33
CA ILE A 565 13.95 28.10 -55.53
C ILE A 565 13.91 29.62 -55.50
N TYR A 566 14.01 30.19 -54.29
CA TYR A 566 14.05 31.63 -54.10
C TYR A 566 15.18 32.25 -54.92
N ASN A 567 14.82 33.26 -55.73
CA ASN A 567 15.77 34.06 -56.48
C ASN A 567 15.44 35.54 -56.33
N GLN A 568 16.33 36.30 -55.70
CA GLN A 568 16.12 37.70 -55.37
C GLN A 568 15.82 38.59 -56.61
N ASP A 569 16.31 38.22 -57.80
CA ASP A 569 16.09 39.00 -59.03
C ASP A 569 14.66 38.83 -59.57
N SER A 570 14.05 37.65 -59.41
CA SER A 570 12.68 37.36 -59.88
C SER A 570 11.59 38.00 -59.02
N PHE A 571 11.89 38.35 -57.76
CA PHE A 571 10.91 38.94 -56.83
C PHE A 571 10.88 40.47 -56.86
N LYS A 572 11.92 41.15 -57.37
CA LYS A 572 11.92 42.61 -57.54
C LYS A 572 10.88 43.09 -58.57
N GLU A 573 10.51 42.26 -59.54
CA GLU A 573 9.48 42.59 -60.55
C GLU A 573 8.04 42.43 -60.01
N LEU A 574 7.83 41.57 -59.02
CA LEU A 574 6.51 41.32 -58.40
C LEU A 574 6.12 42.35 -57.34
N GLU A 575 7.08 42.97 -56.65
CA GLU A 575 6.83 44.04 -55.66
C GLU A 575 6.30 45.34 -56.30
N ALA A 576 6.40 45.49 -57.63
CA ALA A 576 5.86 46.65 -58.35
C ALA A 576 4.36 46.60 -58.63
N PHE A 577 3.68 45.46 -58.40
CA PHE A 577 2.32 45.26 -58.93
C PHE A 577 1.18 45.01 -57.95
N ASN A 578 1.36 44.94 -56.62
CA ASN A 578 0.21 44.99 -55.69
C ASN A 578 0.65 45.26 -54.25
N CYS A 579 0.35 46.46 -53.74
CA CYS A 579 0.29 46.75 -52.32
C CYS A 579 -1.18 47.00 -51.95
N SER A 580 -1.83 46.00 -51.35
CA SER A 580 -2.96 46.23 -50.45
C SER A 580 -3.04 45.07 -49.46
N SER A 581 -3.13 45.43 -48.17
CA SER A 581 -3.28 44.57 -46.99
C SER A 581 -2.01 43.88 -46.45
N LEU A 582 -1.09 44.69 -45.92
CA LEU A 582 -0.14 44.22 -44.90
C LEU A 582 -0.25 45.18 -43.70
N GLY A 583 -0.96 44.70 -42.69
CA GLY A 583 -1.25 45.44 -41.46
C GLY A 583 -2.00 44.60 -40.45
N THR A 584 -1.71 43.30 -40.35
CA THR A 584 -2.06 42.50 -39.18
C THR A 584 -0.80 42.26 -38.37
N VAL A 585 -0.53 43.20 -37.47
CA VAL A 585 0.08 42.85 -36.18
C VAL A 585 -1.06 42.20 -35.39
N ILE A 586 -1.18 40.86 -35.38
CA ILE A 586 -2.15 40.16 -34.54
C ILE A 586 -1.57 38.83 -34.02
N ASP A 587 -1.51 38.75 -32.68
CA ASP A 587 -1.67 37.58 -31.80
C ASP A 587 -0.92 36.28 -32.10
N SER A 588 0.41 36.28 -31.94
CA SER A 588 1.20 35.04 -31.83
C SER A 588 1.07 34.31 -30.49
N GLU A 589 0.11 34.68 -29.64
CA GLU A 589 -0.24 33.94 -28.42
C GLU A 589 -1.65 33.30 -28.47
N LYS A 590 -2.40 33.43 -29.57
CA LYS A 590 -3.75 32.81 -29.70
C LYS A 590 -3.86 31.63 -30.66
N GLN A 591 -2.82 31.28 -31.41
CA GLN A 591 -2.91 30.25 -32.47
C GLN A 591 -2.72 28.79 -32.02
N TYR A 592 -2.84 28.47 -30.73
CA TYR A 592 -2.96 27.07 -30.29
C TYR A 592 -4.40 26.52 -30.35
N ALA A 593 -5.37 27.34 -30.76
CA ALA A 593 -6.81 27.05 -30.70
C ALA A 593 -7.48 26.68 -32.05
N GLU A 594 -6.75 26.56 -33.16
CA GLU A 594 -7.38 26.32 -34.48
C GLU A 594 -7.65 24.85 -34.82
N CYS A 595 -7.47 23.92 -33.88
CA CYS A 595 -7.86 22.52 -34.08
C CYS A 595 -8.67 22.01 -32.86
N PRO A 596 -9.87 21.45 -33.06
CA PRO A 596 -10.71 20.90 -31.98
C PRO A 596 -9.97 19.85 -31.12
N ASP A 597 -9.03 19.10 -31.70
CA ASP A 597 -8.21 18.10 -31.01
C ASP A 597 -7.10 18.70 -30.11
N ASN A 598 -6.59 19.89 -30.45
CA ASN A 598 -5.60 20.59 -29.62
C ASN A 598 -6.24 21.26 -28.40
N LEU A 599 -7.47 21.75 -28.53
CA LEU A 599 -8.21 22.37 -27.42
C LEU A 599 -8.47 21.36 -26.30
N THR A 600 -8.93 20.16 -26.65
CA THR A 600 -9.20 19.09 -25.68
C THR A 600 -7.95 18.74 -24.86
N ARG A 601 -6.80 18.61 -25.54
CA ARG A 601 -5.50 18.32 -24.90
C ARG A 601 -5.01 19.48 -24.01
N TYR A 602 -5.21 20.72 -24.47
CA TYR A 602 -4.89 21.92 -23.71
C TYR A 602 -5.71 22.00 -22.42
N ILE A 603 -7.03 21.80 -22.51
CA ILE A 603 -7.95 21.77 -21.36
C ILE A 603 -7.58 20.67 -20.36
N PHE A 604 -7.31 19.45 -20.84
CA PHE A 604 -6.88 18.35 -19.98
C PHE A 604 -5.59 18.70 -19.22
N ARG A 605 -4.61 19.31 -19.90
CA ARG A 605 -3.34 19.71 -19.27
C ARG A 605 -3.55 20.79 -18.20
N MET A 606 -4.37 21.80 -18.47
CA MET A 606 -4.70 22.84 -17.47
C MET A 606 -5.34 22.22 -16.23
N LEU A 607 -6.31 21.32 -16.39
CA LEU A 607 -6.98 20.65 -15.27
C LEU A 607 -6.11 19.64 -14.53
N TYR A 608 -5.14 19.02 -15.21
CA TYR A 608 -4.24 18.06 -14.58
C TYR A 608 -3.15 18.72 -13.73
N GLN A 609 -2.64 19.88 -14.16
CA GLN A 609 -1.52 20.58 -13.54
C GLN A 609 -1.95 21.62 -12.50
N THR A 610 -3.24 21.87 -12.34
CA THR A 610 -3.75 22.92 -11.45
C THR A 610 -3.89 22.50 -9.99
N ASP A 611 -3.57 23.43 -9.10
CA ASP A 611 -3.87 23.35 -7.66
C ASP A 611 -5.27 23.92 -7.34
N ASN A 612 -5.81 24.80 -8.20
CA ASN A 612 -7.10 25.46 -8.05
C ASN A 612 -8.02 25.17 -9.25
N ILE A 613 -8.89 24.18 -9.09
CA ILE A 613 -9.80 23.69 -10.12
C ILE A 613 -10.80 24.79 -10.55
N ASP A 614 -11.21 25.67 -9.63
CA ASP A 614 -12.33 26.59 -9.88
C ASP A 614 -11.94 27.74 -10.80
N GLU A 615 -10.76 28.32 -10.58
CA GLU A 615 -10.18 29.31 -11.50
C GLU A 615 -9.93 28.70 -12.88
N THR A 616 -9.47 27.45 -12.91
CA THR A 616 -9.14 26.75 -14.15
C THR A 616 -10.40 26.46 -14.97
N ILE A 617 -11.51 26.05 -14.32
CA ILE A 617 -12.79 25.84 -15.00
C ILE A 617 -13.28 27.14 -15.63
N ASN A 618 -13.26 28.26 -14.91
CA ASN A 618 -13.68 29.55 -15.46
C ASN A 618 -12.86 29.95 -16.70
N MET A 619 -11.54 29.74 -16.67
CA MET A 619 -10.67 29.96 -17.84
C MET A 619 -11.04 29.04 -19.02
N ILE A 620 -11.38 27.78 -18.74
CA ILE A 620 -11.78 26.82 -19.78
C ILE A 620 -13.08 27.27 -20.44
N LEU A 621 -14.09 27.66 -19.65
CA LEU A 621 -15.36 28.13 -20.18
C LEU A 621 -15.16 29.34 -21.10
N GLU A 622 -14.27 30.26 -20.72
CA GLU A 622 -13.90 31.40 -21.57
C GLU A 622 -13.22 30.97 -22.88
N VAL A 623 -12.23 30.07 -22.80
CA VAL A 623 -11.50 29.59 -23.99
C VAL A 623 -12.45 28.87 -24.95
N VAL A 624 -13.28 27.96 -24.44
CA VAL A 624 -14.25 27.20 -25.23
C VAL A 624 -15.30 28.15 -25.82
N GLY A 625 -15.82 29.07 -25.02
CA GLY A 625 -16.81 30.04 -25.43
C GLY A 625 -16.34 30.92 -26.58
N LYS A 626 -15.09 31.43 -26.49
CA LYS A 626 -14.45 32.22 -27.55
C LYS A 626 -14.13 31.38 -28.79
N GLN A 627 -13.63 30.16 -28.61
CA GLN A 627 -13.21 29.31 -29.73
C GLN A 627 -14.37 28.88 -30.62
N PHE A 628 -15.49 28.48 -30.01
CA PHE A 628 -16.69 28.07 -30.77
C PHE A 628 -17.64 29.24 -31.06
N ASN A 629 -17.30 30.44 -30.61
CA ASN A 629 -18.10 31.66 -30.75
C ASN A 629 -19.56 31.41 -30.34
N VAL A 630 -19.78 30.90 -29.14
CA VAL A 630 -21.11 30.71 -28.55
C VAL A 630 -21.47 31.90 -27.67
N SER A 631 -22.77 32.14 -27.46
CA SER A 631 -23.24 33.26 -26.64
C SER A 631 -22.98 33.04 -25.15
N ARG A 632 -23.12 31.80 -24.68
CA ARG A 632 -22.96 31.44 -23.26
C ARG A 632 -22.45 30.01 -23.12
N VAL A 633 -21.56 29.78 -22.16
CA VAL A 633 -21.15 28.44 -21.70
C VAL A 633 -21.35 28.34 -20.21
N TYR A 634 -21.92 27.23 -19.74
CA TYR A 634 -22.26 27.09 -18.33
C TYR A 634 -22.25 25.63 -17.87
N ILE A 635 -22.20 25.44 -16.55
CA ILE A 635 -22.20 24.12 -15.91
C ILE A 635 -23.30 24.09 -14.86
N PHE A 636 -24.18 23.09 -14.96
CA PHE A 636 -25.16 22.77 -13.94
C PHE A 636 -24.72 21.57 -13.14
N GLU A 637 -24.71 21.71 -11.81
CA GLU A 637 -24.43 20.61 -10.87
C GLU A 637 -25.69 20.26 -10.08
N ASN A 638 -25.98 18.97 -10.00
CA ASN A 638 -27.14 18.46 -9.25
C ASN A 638 -26.80 18.17 -7.80
N THR A 639 -27.81 18.26 -6.93
CA THR A 639 -27.73 17.75 -5.57
C THR A 639 -27.63 16.22 -5.55
N GLU A 640 -27.08 15.64 -4.48
CA GLU A 640 -26.89 14.18 -4.36
C GLU A 640 -28.20 13.39 -4.45
N ASP A 641 -29.34 13.99 -4.08
CA ASP A 641 -30.67 13.38 -4.20
C ASP A 641 -31.27 13.50 -5.61
N GLY A 642 -30.56 14.15 -6.54
CA GLY A 642 -30.96 14.36 -7.94
C GLY A 642 -32.14 15.30 -8.14
N ARG A 643 -32.62 15.98 -7.09
CA ARG A 643 -33.86 16.78 -7.17
C ARG A 643 -33.63 18.20 -7.66
N TYR A 644 -32.54 18.82 -7.24
CA TYR A 644 -32.25 20.22 -7.51
C TYR A 644 -31.00 20.37 -8.36
N THR A 645 -30.93 21.46 -9.11
CA THR A 645 -29.75 21.84 -9.90
C THR A 645 -29.44 23.32 -9.76
N SER A 646 -28.16 23.64 -9.88
CA SER A 646 -27.67 25.02 -9.80
C SER A 646 -26.63 25.27 -10.87
N ASN A 647 -26.67 26.46 -11.48
CA ASN A 647 -25.63 26.93 -12.38
C ASN A 647 -24.39 27.33 -11.56
N THR A 648 -23.35 26.49 -11.54
CA THR A 648 -22.18 26.70 -10.67
C THR A 648 -21.04 27.44 -11.34
N TYR A 649 -20.99 27.43 -12.67
CA TYR A 649 -20.01 28.17 -13.46
C TYR A 649 -20.67 28.70 -14.74
N GLU A 650 -20.36 29.94 -15.10
CA GLU A 650 -20.91 30.56 -16.29
C GLU A 650 -19.92 31.54 -16.91
N TRP A 651 -19.77 31.45 -18.22
CA TRP A 651 -19.11 32.44 -19.05
C TRP A 651 -20.10 32.97 -20.09
N CYS A 652 -20.12 34.30 -20.28
CA CYS A 652 -20.97 34.99 -21.25
C CYS A 652 -20.13 35.80 -22.21
N ASN A 653 -20.51 35.80 -23.49
CA ASN A 653 -19.90 36.62 -24.51
C ASN A 653 -20.35 38.09 -24.41
N GLU A 654 -19.67 38.99 -25.10
CA GLU A 654 -20.00 40.43 -25.08
C GLU A 654 -21.46 40.68 -25.49
N GLY A 655 -22.18 41.44 -24.66
CA GLY A 655 -23.60 41.75 -24.90
C GLY A 655 -24.60 40.71 -24.38
N ILE A 656 -24.14 39.57 -23.83
CA ILE A 656 -24.99 38.54 -23.24
C ILE A 656 -25.06 38.71 -21.72
N SER A 657 -26.29 38.70 -21.17
CA SER A 657 -26.49 38.80 -19.72
C SER A 657 -26.34 37.44 -19.04
N SER A 658 -25.58 37.44 -17.94
CA SER A 658 -25.40 36.28 -17.04
C SER A 658 -26.72 35.83 -16.40
N GLN A 659 -26.94 34.51 -16.34
CA GLN A 659 -28.10 33.90 -15.69
C GLN A 659 -27.73 33.15 -14.41
N MET A 660 -26.43 33.01 -14.10
CA MET A 660 -25.93 32.23 -12.97
C MET A 660 -26.61 32.60 -11.64
N ALA A 661 -26.78 33.89 -11.33
CA ALA A 661 -27.40 34.32 -10.06
C ALA A 661 -28.90 33.95 -9.95
N TYR A 662 -29.61 33.79 -11.07
CA TYR A 662 -31.05 33.51 -11.10
C TYR A 662 -31.35 32.01 -11.16
N LEU A 663 -30.41 31.21 -11.67
CA LEU A 663 -30.60 29.77 -11.89
C LEU A 663 -29.92 28.94 -10.78
N GLN A 664 -30.36 29.16 -9.55
CA GLN A 664 -29.86 28.45 -8.36
C GLN A 664 -30.96 27.60 -7.73
N ASN A 665 -30.65 26.35 -7.40
CA ASN A 665 -31.54 25.43 -6.70
C ASN A 665 -32.91 25.22 -7.38
N ASN A 666 -32.90 25.07 -8.71
CA ASN A 666 -34.09 24.78 -9.51
C ASN A 666 -34.45 23.29 -9.44
N ASN A 667 -35.74 22.96 -9.36
CA ASN A 667 -36.21 21.57 -9.33
C ASN A 667 -36.48 21.05 -10.74
N TYR A 668 -35.83 19.95 -11.14
CA TYR A 668 -36.04 19.37 -12.48
C TYR A 668 -37.45 18.84 -12.72
N GLN A 669 -38.16 18.45 -11.66
CA GLN A 669 -39.53 17.95 -11.78
C GLN A 669 -40.49 19.03 -12.28
N ASP A 670 -40.11 20.30 -12.18
CA ASP A 670 -40.90 21.42 -12.68
C ASP A 670 -40.78 21.56 -14.21
N TYR A 671 -39.86 20.86 -14.89
CA TYR A 671 -39.55 21.05 -16.32
C TYR A 671 -39.57 19.76 -17.14
N GLU A 672 -40.71 19.05 -17.14
CA GLU A 672 -41.03 17.93 -18.06
C GLU A 672 -39.93 16.87 -18.22
N ASP A 673 -39.59 16.14 -17.14
CA ASP A 673 -38.56 15.07 -17.14
C ASP A 673 -37.32 15.44 -17.98
N TYR A 674 -36.75 16.61 -17.68
CA TYR A 674 -35.65 17.23 -18.42
C TYR A 674 -34.49 16.26 -18.75
N GLU A 675 -34.20 15.30 -17.87
CA GLU A 675 -33.20 14.24 -18.10
C GLU A 675 -33.45 13.43 -19.38
N LYS A 676 -34.71 13.22 -19.78
CA LYS A 676 -35.07 12.45 -20.98
C LYS A 676 -34.62 13.12 -22.28
N LEU A 677 -34.35 14.43 -22.27
CA LEU A 677 -33.88 15.18 -23.44
C LEU A 677 -32.52 14.70 -23.93
N PHE A 678 -31.68 14.14 -23.04
CA PHE A 678 -30.32 13.71 -23.37
C PHE A 678 -30.23 12.29 -23.98
N GLY A 679 -31.28 11.47 -23.81
CA GLY A 679 -31.29 10.09 -24.32
C GLY A 679 -30.12 9.22 -23.84
N ASP A 680 -29.76 8.22 -24.66
CA ASP A 680 -28.63 7.31 -24.41
C ASP A 680 -27.26 7.92 -24.74
N GLU A 681 -27.24 8.91 -25.66
CA GLU A 681 -26.00 9.57 -26.13
C GLU A 681 -25.50 10.64 -25.16
N LEU A 682 -26.27 10.97 -24.11
CA LEU A 682 -25.97 12.01 -23.11
C LEU A 682 -25.78 13.42 -23.72
N VAL A 683 -26.25 13.64 -24.95
CA VAL A 683 -26.15 14.92 -25.65
C VAL A 683 -27.53 15.33 -26.12
N PHE A 684 -27.93 16.54 -25.76
CA PHE A 684 -29.14 17.19 -26.23
C PHE A 684 -28.73 18.42 -27.05
N TYR A 685 -29.21 18.56 -28.27
CA TYR A 685 -29.03 19.79 -29.03
C TYR A 685 -30.32 20.15 -29.76
N CYS A 686 -30.58 21.45 -29.84
CA CYS A 686 -31.75 22.01 -30.49
C CYS A 686 -31.32 23.20 -31.32
N ARG A 687 -31.62 23.14 -32.63
CA ARG A 687 -31.37 24.24 -33.56
C ARG A 687 -32.35 25.38 -33.36
N ASP A 688 -33.61 25.08 -33.05
CA ASP A 688 -34.67 26.08 -32.91
C ASP A 688 -35.59 25.69 -31.76
N ILE A 689 -35.54 26.45 -30.67
CA ILE A 689 -36.29 26.15 -29.45
C ILE A 689 -37.80 26.17 -29.65
N HIS A 690 -38.32 26.82 -30.70
CA HIS A 690 -39.75 26.83 -31.03
C HIS A 690 -40.25 25.45 -31.52
N THR A 691 -39.34 24.49 -31.71
CA THR A 691 -39.67 23.09 -31.99
C THR A 691 -39.89 22.24 -30.73
N LEU A 692 -39.60 22.80 -29.55
CA LEU A 692 -39.74 22.12 -28.26
C LEU A 692 -41.18 22.22 -27.71
N SER A 693 -41.44 21.56 -26.58
CA SER A 693 -42.73 21.73 -25.90
C SER A 693 -42.90 23.18 -25.41
N PRO A 694 -44.14 23.71 -25.31
CA PRO A 694 -44.37 25.09 -24.89
C PRO A 694 -43.70 25.48 -23.57
N LYS A 695 -43.59 24.52 -22.64
CA LYS A 695 -42.96 24.72 -21.34
C LYS A 695 -41.44 24.87 -21.43
N LEU A 696 -40.80 24.06 -22.28
CA LEU A 696 -39.35 24.15 -22.54
C LEU A 696 -39.03 25.40 -23.36
N GLU A 697 -39.85 25.72 -24.36
CA GLU A 697 -39.73 26.95 -25.14
C GLU A 697 -39.79 28.20 -24.24
N GLU A 698 -40.75 28.26 -23.31
CA GLU A 698 -40.84 29.36 -22.33
C GLU A 698 -39.59 29.44 -21.43
N LEU A 699 -39.09 28.30 -20.95
CA LEU A 699 -37.87 28.23 -20.15
C LEU A 699 -36.65 28.79 -20.90
N PHE A 700 -36.42 28.34 -22.15
CA PHE A 700 -35.27 28.76 -22.95
C PHE A 700 -35.40 30.23 -23.43
N SER A 701 -36.59 30.63 -23.89
CA SER A 701 -36.84 31.99 -24.38
C SER A 701 -36.72 33.04 -23.28
N SER A 702 -37.10 32.73 -22.04
CA SER A 702 -36.93 33.64 -20.89
C SER A 702 -35.46 34.01 -20.62
N GLN A 703 -34.53 33.16 -21.07
CA GLN A 703 -33.07 33.35 -20.95
C GLN A 703 -32.43 33.93 -22.22
N GLY A 704 -33.25 34.22 -23.24
CA GLY A 704 -32.84 34.72 -24.55
C GLY A 704 -32.26 33.67 -25.50
N ILE A 705 -32.45 32.39 -25.22
CA ILE A 705 -31.84 31.29 -25.97
C ILE A 705 -32.67 31.01 -27.23
N HIS A 706 -31.99 30.84 -28.37
CA HIS A 706 -32.60 30.50 -29.66
C HIS A 706 -32.20 29.09 -30.14
N SER A 707 -30.96 28.69 -29.83
CA SER A 707 -30.41 27.34 -30.06
C SER A 707 -29.56 26.93 -28.87
N THR A 708 -29.49 25.64 -28.56
CA THR A 708 -28.70 25.12 -27.43
C THR A 708 -28.07 23.78 -27.77
N LEU A 709 -26.93 23.48 -27.15
CA LEU A 709 -26.29 22.17 -27.09
C LEU A 709 -25.90 21.93 -25.64
N GLN A 710 -26.25 20.76 -25.11
CA GLN A 710 -26.05 20.41 -23.72
C GLN A 710 -25.52 18.97 -23.63
N CYS A 711 -24.48 18.77 -22.83
CA CYS A 711 -23.83 17.49 -22.62
C CYS A 711 -24.00 17.07 -21.15
N ALA A 712 -24.79 16.03 -20.93
CA ALA A 712 -25.04 15.45 -19.62
C ALA A 712 -23.85 14.62 -19.13
N TYR A 713 -23.66 14.58 -17.81
CA TYR A 713 -22.76 13.63 -17.18
C TYR A 713 -23.45 12.91 -16.01
N LYS A 714 -23.02 11.66 -15.79
CA LYS A 714 -23.60 10.75 -14.80
C LYS A 714 -22.53 10.26 -13.82
N GLU A 715 -22.89 10.14 -12.55
CA GLU A 715 -22.11 9.47 -11.49
C GLU A 715 -22.85 8.17 -11.12
N ASP A 716 -22.20 7.01 -11.21
CA ASP A 716 -22.81 5.70 -10.90
C ASP A 716 -24.19 5.44 -11.54
N LYS A 717 -24.36 5.94 -12.79
CA LYS A 717 -25.60 5.92 -13.59
C LYS A 717 -26.69 6.93 -13.17
N VAL A 718 -26.43 7.76 -12.17
CA VAL A 718 -27.31 8.86 -11.73
C VAL A 718 -26.95 10.13 -12.47
N PHE A 719 -27.93 10.89 -12.95
CA PHE A 719 -27.74 12.18 -13.62
C PHE A 719 -27.23 13.25 -12.65
N SER A 720 -25.97 13.67 -12.85
CA SER A 720 -25.24 14.52 -11.90
C SER A 720 -25.12 15.98 -12.34
N GLY A 721 -25.49 16.28 -13.58
CA GLY A 721 -25.44 17.62 -14.14
C GLY A 721 -25.19 17.60 -15.64
N PHE A 722 -24.95 18.79 -16.20
CA PHE A 722 -24.64 18.97 -17.61
C PHE A 722 -23.82 20.23 -17.86
N VAL A 723 -23.09 20.23 -18.97
CA VAL A 723 -22.41 21.41 -19.52
C VAL A 723 -23.23 21.90 -20.71
N GLY A 724 -23.54 23.20 -20.76
CA GLY A 724 -24.40 23.79 -21.78
C GLY A 724 -23.71 24.88 -22.59
N PHE A 725 -24.13 24.99 -23.85
CA PHE A 725 -23.66 25.92 -24.86
C PHE A 725 -24.87 26.55 -25.56
N ASP A 726 -25.12 27.83 -25.32
CA ASP A 726 -26.28 28.52 -25.87
C ASP A 726 -25.90 29.51 -26.98
N GLU A 727 -26.83 29.67 -27.93
CA GLU A 727 -26.85 30.78 -28.88
C GLU A 727 -28.05 31.68 -28.60
N CYS A 728 -27.78 32.95 -28.28
CA CYS A 728 -28.78 33.95 -27.92
C CYS A 728 -28.98 35.01 -29.01
N THR A 729 -28.12 35.05 -30.04
CA THR A 729 -28.15 36.08 -31.08
C THR A 729 -28.81 35.64 -32.39
N GLY A 730 -29.15 34.36 -32.52
CA GLY A 730 -29.83 33.81 -33.70
C GLY A 730 -29.89 32.29 -33.69
N LEU A 731 -30.30 31.69 -34.81
CA LEU A 731 -30.35 30.23 -34.96
C LEU A 731 -28.97 29.67 -35.33
N ARG A 732 -28.54 28.61 -34.65
CA ARG A 732 -27.29 27.89 -34.91
C ARG A 732 -27.53 26.46 -35.36
N LEU A 733 -26.80 26.04 -36.39
CA LEU A 733 -26.69 24.63 -36.77
C LEU A 733 -25.39 24.07 -36.19
N TRP A 734 -25.49 23.12 -35.27
CA TRP A 734 -24.33 22.45 -34.68
C TRP A 734 -23.77 21.41 -35.64
N SER A 735 -22.50 21.52 -35.99
CA SER A 735 -21.83 20.51 -36.81
C SER A 735 -21.53 19.24 -36.00
N GLN A 736 -21.35 18.10 -36.68
CA GLN A 736 -20.98 16.86 -35.98
C GLN A 736 -19.62 16.94 -35.30
N GLU A 737 -18.70 17.73 -35.84
CA GLU A 737 -17.40 18.01 -35.21
C GLU A 737 -17.55 18.86 -33.96
N GLU A 738 -18.36 19.92 -34.00
CA GLU A 738 -18.65 20.74 -32.82
C GLU A 738 -19.30 19.92 -31.71
N ILE A 739 -20.30 19.09 -32.07
CA ILE A 739 -20.96 18.18 -31.12
C ILE A 739 -19.93 17.24 -30.49
N SER A 740 -19.09 16.62 -31.31
CA SER A 740 -18.09 15.64 -30.83
C SER A 740 -17.07 16.29 -29.90
N THR A 741 -16.53 17.45 -30.27
CA THR A 741 -15.52 18.13 -29.47
C THR A 741 -16.09 18.73 -28.19
N LEU A 742 -17.24 19.41 -28.26
CA LEU A 742 -17.88 19.99 -27.08
C LEU A 742 -18.33 18.89 -26.09
N SER A 743 -18.79 17.74 -26.60
CA SER A 743 -19.09 16.56 -25.78
C SER A 743 -17.83 16.04 -25.08
N LEU A 744 -16.72 15.89 -25.81
CA LEU A 744 -15.45 15.42 -25.23
C LEU A 744 -14.91 16.37 -24.16
N ILE A 745 -14.95 17.68 -24.41
CA ILE A 745 -14.56 18.71 -23.44
C ILE A 745 -15.45 18.64 -22.20
N SER A 746 -16.76 18.49 -22.40
CA SER A 746 -17.73 18.36 -21.31
C SER A 746 -17.44 17.12 -20.45
N GLN A 747 -17.08 15.99 -21.07
CA GLN A 747 -16.67 14.78 -20.35
C GLN A 747 -15.41 15.02 -19.50
N ILE A 748 -14.40 15.70 -20.05
CA ILE A 748 -13.17 16.03 -19.30
C ILE A 748 -13.51 16.91 -18.11
N ILE A 749 -14.23 18.01 -18.30
CA ILE A 749 -14.64 18.91 -17.22
C ILE A 749 -15.39 18.13 -16.13
N SER A 750 -16.31 17.25 -16.53
CA SER A 750 -17.10 16.41 -15.63
C SER A 750 -16.23 15.46 -14.79
N MET A 751 -15.24 14.80 -15.41
CA MET A 751 -14.29 13.94 -14.68
C MET A 751 -13.50 14.69 -13.61
N PHE A 752 -13.11 15.94 -13.88
CA PHE A 752 -12.37 16.76 -12.92
C PHE A 752 -13.26 17.35 -11.82
N LEU A 753 -14.52 17.69 -12.12
CA LEU A 753 -15.54 18.03 -11.11
C LEU A 753 -15.79 16.85 -10.16
N GLN A 754 -15.92 15.63 -10.69
CA GLN A 754 -16.01 14.41 -9.88
C GLN A 754 -14.78 14.21 -9.00
N ARG A 755 -13.57 14.40 -9.55
CA ARG A 755 -12.32 14.34 -8.77
C ARG A 755 -12.31 15.35 -7.63
N LYS A 756 -12.78 16.58 -7.86
CA LYS A 756 -12.91 17.63 -6.84
C LYS A 756 -13.83 17.18 -5.70
N LYS A 757 -15.01 16.64 -6.02
CA LYS A 757 -15.95 16.08 -5.04
C LYS A 757 -15.32 14.93 -4.23
N ASN A 758 -14.66 13.99 -4.92
CA ASN A 758 -13.99 12.85 -4.28
C ASN A 758 -12.84 13.26 -3.34
N LYS A 759 -12.04 14.27 -3.71
CA LYS A 759 -10.97 14.78 -2.84
C LYS A 759 -11.54 15.38 -1.55
N LYS A 760 -12.64 16.13 -1.65
CA LYS A 760 -13.34 16.71 -0.50
C LYS A 760 -13.94 15.61 0.40
N PHE A 761 -14.58 14.61 -0.20
CA PHE A 761 -15.11 13.45 0.51
C PHE A 761 -14.00 12.65 1.23
N ASN A 762 -12.89 12.35 0.54
CA ASN A 762 -11.77 11.63 1.13
C ASN A 762 -11.10 12.40 2.28
N GLN A 763 -10.98 13.73 2.16
CA GLN A 763 -10.47 14.57 3.24
C GLN A 763 -11.41 14.55 4.46
N GLN A 764 -12.72 14.64 4.25
CA GLN A 764 -13.70 14.50 5.34
C GLN A 764 -13.66 13.09 5.95
N MET A 765 -13.55 12.05 5.14
CA MET A 765 -13.46 10.66 5.59
C MET A 765 -12.18 10.41 6.41
N GLN A 766 -11.04 10.97 6.00
CA GLN A 766 -9.80 10.93 6.78
C GLN A 766 -9.93 11.67 8.12
N GLN A 767 -10.65 12.81 8.15
CA GLN A 767 -10.94 13.50 9.41
C GLN A 767 -11.80 12.63 10.34
N TYR A 768 -12.85 11.97 9.83
CA TYR A 768 -13.66 11.05 10.62
C TYR A 768 -12.87 9.83 11.09
N GLN A 769 -12.04 9.22 10.23
CA GLN A 769 -11.16 8.12 10.62
C GLN A 769 -10.17 8.54 11.71
N ASN A 770 -9.56 9.72 11.60
CA ASN A 770 -8.69 10.27 12.65
C ASN A 770 -9.42 10.47 13.97
N ILE A 771 -10.69 10.91 13.95
CA ILE A 771 -11.50 11.00 15.17
C ILE A 771 -11.72 9.60 15.75
N LEU A 772 -12.16 8.64 14.93
CA LEU A 772 -12.43 7.27 15.36
C LEU A 772 -11.18 6.53 15.87
N ASP A 773 -10.01 6.81 15.31
CA ASP A 773 -8.72 6.22 15.70
C ASP A 773 -8.15 6.81 16.99
N ASN A 774 -8.60 8.00 17.38
CA ASN A 774 -8.23 8.66 18.64
C ASN A 774 -9.23 8.37 19.78
N ILE A 775 -10.35 7.70 19.50
CA ILE A 775 -11.26 7.22 20.54
C ILE A 775 -10.64 5.97 21.19
N ASP A 776 -10.53 5.98 22.53
CA ASP A 776 -9.85 4.93 23.31
C ASP A 776 -10.67 3.63 23.47
N GLN A 777 -11.78 3.49 22.75
CA GLN A 777 -12.63 2.30 22.72
C GLN A 777 -12.39 1.48 21.45
N CYS A 778 -12.55 0.15 21.54
CA CYS A 778 -12.50 -0.71 20.37
C CYS A 778 -13.80 -0.56 19.57
N ILE A 779 -13.72 -0.01 18.36
CA ILE A 779 -14.86 0.21 17.45
C ILE A 779 -14.71 -0.71 16.25
N CYS A 780 -15.74 -1.51 15.96
CA CYS A 780 -15.84 -2.24 14.70
C CYS A 780 -17.25 -2.20 14.11
N VAL A 781 -17.34 -2.43 12.80
CA VAL A 781 -18.61 -2.59 12.09
C VAL A 781 -18.67 -4.00 11.53
N ILE A 782 -19.78 -4.69 11.78
CA ILE A 782 -19.99 -6.09 11.39
C ILE A 782 -21.25 -6.18 10.54
N ASN A 783 -21.17 -6.85 9.40
CA ASN A 783 -22.34 -7.12 8.54
C ASN A 783 -23.33 -8.05 9.26
N LYS A 784 -24.63 -7.71 9.25
CA LYS A 784 -25.65 -8.52 9.94
C LYS A 784 -25.90 -9.90 9.32
N GLU A 785 -25.72 -10.05 8.02
CA GLU A 785 -26.07 -11.28 7.29
C GLU A 785 -25.02 -12.37 7.46
N ASN A 786 -23.74 -12.00 7.42
CA ASN A 786 -22.64 -12.98 7.40
C ASN A 786 -21.62 -12.80 8.54
N ASN A 787 -21.81 -11.80 9.41
CA ASN A 787 -20.89 -11.45 10.50
C ASN A 787 -19.48 -11.06 10.04
N PHE A 788 -19.31 -10.62 8.79
CA PHE A 788 -17.99 -10.18 8.31
C PHE A 788 -17.66 -8.79 8.84
N LEU A 789 -16.41 -8.63 9.27
CA LEU A 789 -15.85 -7.36 9.71
C LEU A 789 -15.76 -6.39 8.52
N LEU A 790 -16.50 -5.29 8.56
CA LEU A 790 -16.55 -4.26 7.51
C LEU A 790 -15.61 -3.09 7.81
N TYR A 791 -15.39 -2.76 9.08
CA TYR A 791 -14.53 -1.67 9.52
C TYR A 791 -13.99 -1.92 10.93
N VAL A 792 -12.79 -1.40 11.23
CA VAL A 792 -12.19 -1.36 12.57
C VAL A 792 -11.40 -0.06 12.76
N ASN A 793 -11.44 0.50 13.97
CA ASN A 793 -10.54 1.60 14.34
C ASN A 793 -9.16 1.08 14.81
N LYS A 794 -8.19 1.99 14.94
CA LYS A 794 -6.82 1.69 15.37
C LYS A 794 -6.75 0.95 16.71
N LYS A 795 -7.57 1.33 17.70
CA LYS A 795 -7.64 0.65 19.00
C LYS A 795 -8.09 -0.81 18.83
N PHE A 796 -9.15 -1.06 18.08
CA PHE A 796 -9.63 -2.42 17.79
C PHE A 796 -8.55 -3.25 17.09
N LYS A 797 -7.87 -2.69 16.08
CA LYS A 797 -6.79 -3.38 15.35
C LYS A 797 -5.61 -3.75 16.24
N ASN A 798 -5.27 -2.90 17.22
CA ASN A 798 -4.20 -3.18 18.17
C ASN A 798 -4.60 -4.23 19.21
N THR A 799 -5.84 -4.18 19.71
CA THR A 799 -6.36 -5.11 20.70
C THR A 799 -6.61 -6.51 20.12
N TYR A 800 -7.13 -6.57 18.88
CA TYR A 800 -7.48 -7.81 18.18
C TYR A 800 -6.64 -7.98 16.90
N SER A 801 -5.32 -8.00 17.04
CA SER A 801 -4.36 -8.02 15.93
C SER A 801 -4.47 -9.21 14.96
N LYS A 802 -5.17 -10.28 15.36
CA LYS A 802 -5.42 -11.47 14.53
C LYS A 802 -6.65 -11.35 13.62
N LEU A 803 -7.54 -10.36 13.85
CA LEU A 803 -8.77 -10.17 13.07
C LEU A 803 -8.55 -9.11 12.00
N GLN A 804 -8.89 -9.44 10.75
CA GLN A 804 -8.78 -8.53 9.60
C GLN A 804 -10.15 -8.22 9.00
N ILE A 805 -10.24 -7.05 8.35
CA ILE A 805 -11.42 -6.68 7.55
C ILE A 805 -11.66 -7.76 6.50
N GLY A 806 -12.91 -8.17 6.33
CA GLY A 806 -13.29 -9.26 5.43
C GLY A 806 -13.21 -10.67 6.04
N GLN A 807 -12.97 -10.79 7.35
CA GLN A 807 -13.10 -12.07 8.07
C GLN A 807 -14.38 -12.10 8.93
N PRO A 808 -14.99 -13.29 9.14
CA PRO A 808 -16.09 -13.43 10.06
C PRO A 808 -15.63 -13.15 11.50
N CYS A 809 -16.37 -12.30 12.21
CA CYS A 809 -16.05 -11.82 13.54
C CYS A 809 -17.18 -12.20 14.51
N TYR A 810 -16.88 -13.11 15.43
CA TYR A 810 -17.79 -13.57 16.48
C TYR A 810 -17.30 -13.02 17.82
N LEU A 811 -17.65 -11.77 18.12
CA LEU A 811 -17.35 -11.19 19.43
C LEU A 811 -18.41 -11.65 20.44
N ASP A 812 -17.94 -12.20 21.56
CA ASP A 812 -18.81 -12.66 22.66
C ASP A 812 -19.67 -11.53 23.20
N ALA A 813 -20.95 -11.82 23.46
CA ALA A 813 -22.01 -10.83 23.70
C ALA A 813 -21.94 -10.09 25.04
N VAL A 814 -20.92 -10.32 25.86
CA VAL A 814 -20.93 -9.90 27.27
C VAL A 814 -20.40 -8.47 27.49
N ASP A 815 -19.60 -7.90 26.57
CA ASP A 815 -18.92 -6.59 26.80
C ASP A 815 -19.04 -5.54 25.66
N ILE A 816 -19.94 -5.73 24.69
CA ILE A 816 -20.02 -4.88 23.49
C ILE A 816 -21.42 -4.31 23.30
N HIS A 817 -21.51 -2.98 23.19
CA HIS A 817 -22.73 -2.31 22.75
C HIS A 817 -22.86 -2.43 21.23
N LYS A 818 -23.93 -3.08 20.78
CA LYS A 818 -24.30 -3.23 19.36
C LYS A 818 -25.40 -2.25 19.00
N ILE A 819 -25.12 -1.36 18.06
CA ILE A 819 -26.07 -0.40 17.52
C ILE A 819 -26.34 -0.81 16.07
N SER A 820 -27.61 -0.97 15.70
CA SER A 820 -27.95 -1.22 14.29
C SER A 820 -27.70 0.03 13.46
N ILE A 821 -26.92 -0.10 12.40
CA ILE A 821 -26.61 0.97 11.46
C ILE A 821 -26.76 0.48 10.02
N ALA A 822 -26.89 1.41 9.08
CA ALA A 822 -26.70 1.13 7.66
C ALA A 822 -25.26 1.48 7.27
N TRP A 823 -24.54 0.54 6.66
CA TRP A 823 -23.16 0.73 6.21
C TRP A 823 -23.04 0.32 4.74
N ASN A 824 -22.74 1.27 3.85
CA ASN A 824 -22.74 1.07 2.38
C ASN A 824 -24.01 0.34 1.89
N GLN A 825 -25.19 0.86 2.28
CA GLN A 825 -26.51 0.31 1.93
C GLN A 825 -26.80 -1.11 2.42
N LYS A 826 -25.96 -1.67 3.31
CA LYS A 826 -26.18 -2.97 3.95
C LYS A 826 -26.51 -2.79 5.42
N GLU A 827 -27.33 -3.69 5.96
CA GLU A 827 -27.55 -3.71 7.41
C GLU A 827 -26.29 -4.19 8.14
N ALA A 828 -25.85 -3.41 9.11
CA ALA A 828 -24.68 -3.72 9.93
C ALA A 828 -24.92 -3.42 11.42
N TYR A 829 -24.05 -3.98 12.27
CA TYR A 829 -23.92 -3.62 13.66
C TYR A 829 -22.66 -2.77 13.85
N LEU A 830 -22.82 -1.57 14.41
CA LEU A 830 -21.72 -0.83 15.03
C LEU A 830 -21.51 -1.40 16.43
N CYS A 831 -20.32 -1.93 16.66
CA CYS A 831 -19.92 -2.58 17.90
C CYS A 831 -18.89 -1.68 18.61
N ILE A 832 -19.23 -1.25 19.82
CA ILE A 832 -18.35 -0.45 20.68
C ILE A 832 -18.08 -1.28 21.94
N SER A 833 -16.83 -1.64 22.16
CA SER A 833 -16.40 -2.33 23.39
C SER A 833 -16.34 -1.35 24.56
N MET A 834 -16.84 -1.74 25.74
CA MET A 834 -16.71 -0.96 26.98
C MET A 834 -15.43 -1.29 27.78
N ILE A 835 -14.52 -2.09 27.21
CA ILE A 835 -13.24 -2.49 27.83
C ILE A 835 -12.23 -1.35 27.83
#